data_AF-A0A285R0T1-F1
#
_entry.id   AF-A0A285R0T1-F1
#
_cell.length_a   1.000
_cell.length_b   1.000
_cell.length_c   1.000
_cell.angle_alpha   90.00
_cell.angle_beta   90.00
_cell.angle_gamma   90.00
#
_symmetry.space_group_name_H-M   'P 1'
#
loop_
_entity.id
_entity.type
_entity.pdbx_description
1 polymer ?
#
loop_
_entity_poly.entity_id
_entity_poly.type
_entity_poly.pdbx_seq_one_letter_code
_entity_poly.pdbx_strand_id
1 'polypeptide(L)'
;MGRLARASALIAAMLLACPSSATTPTRSRWIASWGTAQMVPTPENALPANRTRDVTIRQKVRLSAGGTRVRVRFSNVFGTEPLVIGAAHLARPAAGASLRPDSGQPLRFAGEAGVTIAAGAEAYADPVAMAVEPGADLSISLYVAGATAGQTGHQGARATSYLAAGNHVADATLIGAEPTTRWYHIADVEVEGTQGTATIVAIGDSITDGYGVQPDTHQRWTDRFAERLRADPATRAIGLVNAGIGGNRVLLDGLGPNLQARFDRDVIARSGIRWAILLEGINDLGVLTKDRPASAAEHAAIVRRITQGYAQVVARAHAHGIQVIAGTIMPFVANEYYHPGAATEADRQAVNSFIRTSGLFDAVIDFDQLLRDPARPDRLAAAFDSGDGLHPSMAGYKAMGDAIPLALFADAAEAPATKLSLTFDDVPDHGPLPAGVTMSDTVGSIAASLKAAGVPEAYGFLNAGRGVGADGARAARLWRQAGYPLANHGFRHRDLAEMDAATFEQELLANEPALKASGTRDWRWFRYPFLSEGRSPAALDAARAVLRRHGYRIAAVTMDFGDYGWNGAYARCLALGDAAAITALEDSYLAAAHIAAIRARASSAPAQPLVLLMHVGAFDARMLPRLLALYRQLNFTIVPLAEAQAHPAYAASNDLSLPGPSTSRDEPASLALLRAPLPDAVCA
;
A
#
# COMPACT_ATOMS: atom_id res chain seq x y z
N MET A 1 -2.21 -27.44 87.99
CA MET A 1 -3.32 -26.50 88.24
C MET A 1 -3.41 -25.61 87.00
N GLY A 2 -4.44 -25.52 86.16
CA GLY A 2 -5.80 -26.03 86.10
C GLY A 2 -6.59 -25.06 85.18
N ARG A 3 -7.29 -25.59 84.16
CA ARG A 3 -8.41 -24.96 83.41
C ARG A 3 -8.05 -23.80 82.44
N LEU A 4 -8.73 -23.51 81.33
CA LEU A 4 -9.74 -24.14 80.45
C LEU A 4 -9.90 -23.17 79.24
N ALA A 5 -10.04 -23.74 78.04
CA ALA A 5 -10.85 -23.31 76.88
C ALA A 5 -11.01 -21.82 76.49
N ARG A 6 -10.77 -21.54 75.19
CA ARG A 6 -11.84 -21.11 74.25
C ARG A 6 -11.34 -21.15 72.79
N ALA A 7 -11.99 -21.99 71.99
CA ALA A 7 -11.93 -21.95 70.54
C ALA A 7 -12.88 -20.86 70.02
N SER A 8 -12.50 -20.18 68.94
CA SER A 8 -13.41 -19.37 68.12
C SER A 8 -12.96 -19.47 66.67
N ALA A 9 -13.84 -20.05 65.84
CA ALA A 9 -13.68 -20.24 64.42
C ALA A 9 -13.80 -18.89 63.69
N LEU A 10 -12.86 -18.59 62.79
CA LEU A 10 -13.01 -17.53 61.80
C LEU A 10 -13.49 -18.15 60.48
N ILE A 11 -14.70 -17.76 60.08
CA ILE A 11 -15.29 -17.98 58.76
C ILE A 11 -14.64 -16.97 57.80
N ALA A 12 -13.88 -17.44 56.81
CA ALA A 12 -13.39 -16.62 55.71
C ALA A 12 -14.48 -16.50 54.64
N ALA A 13 -15.12 -15.34 54.55
CA ALA A 13 -15.99 -14.99 53.43
C ALA A 13 -15.14 -14.54 52.23
N MET A 14 -15.03 -15.39 51.20
CA MET A 14 -14.51 -15.01 49.89
C MET A 14 -15.55 -14.13 49.16
N LEU A 15 -15.27 -12.84 49.06
CA LEU A 15 -15.95 -11.92 48.16
C LEU A 15 -15.50 -12.22 46.72
N LEU A 16 -16.41 -12.80 45.91
CA LEU A 16 -16.29 -12.83 44.46
C LEU A 16 -16.39 -11.40 43.93
N ALA A 17 -15.23 -10.77 43.69
CA ALA A 17 -15.16 -9.55 42.90
C ALA A 17 -15.35 -9.91 41.42
N CYS A 18 -16.50 -9.55 40.87
CA CYS A 18 -16.75 -9.57 39.43
C CYS A 18 -15.71 -8.67 38.74
N PRO A 19 -14.96 -9.13 37.73
CA PRO A 19 -14.10 -8.23 36.97
C PRO A 19 -15.01 -7.29 36.18
N SER A 20 -15.15 -6.05 36.63
CA SER A 20 -15.66 -4.98 35.76
C SER A 20 -14.71 -4.89 34.58
N SER A 21 -15.21 -5.22 33.39
CA SER A 21 -14.56 -4.90 32.12
C SER A 21 -14.36 -3.38 32.07
N ALA A 22 -13.19 -2.93 32.50
CA ALA A 22 -12.79 -1.54 32.34
C ALA A 22 -12.60 -1.31 30.84
N THR A 23 -13.58 -0.68 30.19
CA THR A 23 -13.43 -0.16 28.84
C THR A 23 -12.29 0.85 28.88
N THR A 24 -11.12 0.48 28.35
CA THR A 24 -9.99 1.39 28.24
C THR A 24 -10.48 2.65 27.51
N PRO A 25 -10.37 3.86 28.08
CA PRO A 25 -10.83 5.06 27.41
C PRO A 25 -10.11 5.17 26.07
N THR A 26 -10.86 5.30 24.98
CA THR A 26 -10.33 5.54 23.64
C THR A 26 -9.50 6.83 23.70
N ARG A 27 -8.16 6.71 23.76
CA ARG A 27 -7.27 7.87 23.70
C ARG A 27 -7.56 8.60 22.41
N SER A 28 -7.90 9.89 22.50
CA SER A 28 -7.94 10.74 21.33
C SER A 28 -6.54 10.80 20.70
N ARG A 29 -6.48 10.75 19.38
CA ARG A 29 -5.22 10.78 18.63
C ARG A 29 -5.26 11.94 17.65
N TRP A 30 -4.17 12.68 17.60
CA TRP A 30 -3.96 13.70 16.58
C TRP A 30 -3.50 13.03 15.29
N ILE A 31 -4.11 13.43 14.18
CA ILE A 31 -3.69 13.06 12.83
C ILE A 31 -3.49 14.32 11.99
N ALA A 32 -2.52 14.30 11.08
CA ALA A 32 -2.38 15.37 10.10
C ALA A 32 -3.48 15.20 9.02
N SER A 33 -4.32 16.22 8.87
CA SER A 33 -5.39 16.28 7.86
C SER A 33 -5.01 17.15 6.67
N TRP A 34 -4.04 18.05 6.85
CA TRP A 34 -3.39 18.78 5.79
C TRP A 34 -1.97 19.07 6.22
N GLY A 35 -1.05 19.15 5.26
CA GLY A 35 0.31 19.59 5.50
C GLY A 35 1.05 19.88 4.20
N THR A 36 2.21 20.50 4.32
CA THR A 36 3.10 20.79 3.20
C THR A 36 4.57 20.60 3.57
N ALA A 37 5.40 20.29 2.58
CA ALA A 37 6.85 20.19 2.75
C ALA A 37 7.47 21.59 2.85
N GLN A 38 8.26 21.81 3.90
CA GLN A 38 8.91 23.10 4.11
C GLN A 38 10.13 23.25 3.21
N MET A 39 10.32 24.45 2.65
CA MET A 39 11.49 24.83 1.86
C MET A 39 11.85 26.31 2.09
N VAL A 40 13.02 26.69 1.62
CA VAL A 40 13.37 28.09 1.39
C VAL A 40 12.75 28.50 0.06
N PRO A 41 11.78 29.43 0.02
CA PRO A 41 11.25 29.94 -1.24
C PRO A 41 12.34 30.64 -2.05
N THR A 42 12.30 30.53 -3.38
CA THR A 42 13.15 31.39 -4.22
C THR A 42 12.76 32.86 -4.04
N PRO A 43 13.64 33.82 -4.39
CA PRO A 43 13.37 35.25 -4.16
C PRO A 43 12.01 35.73 -4.72
N GLU A 44 11.60 35.21 -5.88
CA GLU A 44 10.34 35.56 -6.55
C GLU A 44 9.11 34.96 -5.85
N ASN A 45 9.33 33.94 -5.02
CA ASN A 45 8.30 33.20 -4.31
C ASN A 45 8.25 33.53 -2.80
N ALA A 46 9.20 34.31 -2.30
CA ALA A 46 9.21 34.85 -0.96
C ALA A 46 8.12 35.92 -0.76
N LEU A 47 7.93 36.39 0.48
CA LEU A 47 7.08 37.56 0.72
C LEU A 47 7.67 38.76 -0.03
N PRO A 48 6.83 39.55 -0.72
CA PRO A 48 7.28 40.79 -1.37
C PRO A 48 8.04 41.69 -0.40
N ALA A 49 9.05 42.41 -0.87
CA ALA A 49 9.90 43.24 -0.01
C ALA A 49 9.11 44.26 0.84
N ASN A 50 8.01 44.80 0.29
CA ASN A 50 7.08 45.71 0.95
C ASN A 50 6.10 45.02 1.93
N ARG A 51 6.15 43.68 2.04
CA ARG A 51 5.25 42.82 2.84
C ARG A 51 6.01 41.85 3.74
N THR A 52 7.23 42.22 4.14
CA THR A 52 8.10 41.39 5.00
C THR A 52 7.83 41.57 6.49
N ARG A 53 7.19 42.68 6.90
CA ARG A 53 6.83 42.99 8.30
C ARG A 53 5.45 43.63 8.33
N ASP A 54 4.85 43.65 9.51
CA ASP A 54 3.53 44.25 9.74
C ASP A 54 2.52 43.82 8.68
N VAL A 55 2.39 42.50 8.51
CA VAL A 55 1.60 41.89 7.44
C VAL A 55 0.70 40.78 7.98
N THR A 56 -0.57 40.80 7.55
CA THR A 56 -1.48 39.67 7.69
C THR A 56 -1.40 38.80 6.45
N ILE A 57 -1.15 37.50 6.67
CA ILE A 57 -1.13 36.47 5.65
C ILE A 57 -2.34 35.57 5.89
N ARG A 58 -3.31 35.57 4.98
CA ARG A 58 -4.51 34.72 5.05
C ARG A 58 -4.43 33.62 4.00
N GLN A 59 -4.36 32.38 4.46
CA GLN A 59 -4.00 31.22 3.65
C GLN A 59 -5.11 30.18 3.67
N LYS A 60 -5.50 29.69 2.49
CA LYS A 60 -6.51 28.65 2.35
C LYS A 60 -5.86 27.26 2.31
N VAL A 61 -6.46 26.31 3.02
CA VAL A 61 -6.10 24.89 2.98
C VAL A 61 -7.37 24.04 2.88
N ARG A 62 -7.25 22.83 2.30
CA ARG A 62 -8.35 21.86 2.23
C ARG A 62 -7.98 20.61 2.99
N LEU A 63 -8.83 20.24 3.94
CA LEU A 63 -8.63 19.09 4.81
C LEU A 63 -8.94 17.77 4.10
N SER A 64 -8.16 16.74 4.41
CA SER A 64 -8.43 15.36 3.95
C SER A 64 -9.33 14.60 4.93
N ALA A 65 -9.12 14.75 6.24
CA ALA A 65 -9.89 14.13 7.32
C ALA A 65 -10.59 15.18 8.20
N GLY A 66 -11.72 14.79 8.81
CA GLY A 66 -12.47 15.62 9.76
C GLY A 66 -12.10 15.35 11.22
N GLY A 67 -12.59 16.19 12.13
CA GLY A 67 -12.41 16.02 13.57
C GLY A 67 -13.14 17.09 14.38
N THR A 68 -13.10 16.96 15.70
CA THR A 68 -13.85 17.85 16.62
C THR A 68 -13.02 19.01 17.15
N ARG A 69 -11.69 18.85 17.16
CA ARG A 69 -10.72 19.90 17.50
C ARG A 69 -9.67 19.99 16.41
N VAL A 70 -9.14 21.19 16.23
CA VAL A 70 -8.14 21.53 15.22
C VAL A 70 -6.95 22.20 15.90
N ARG A 71 -5.74 21.85 15.49
CA ARG A 71 -4.52 22.62 15.82
C ARG A 71 -3.69 22.86 14.57
N VAL A 72 -2.97 23.97 14.55
CA VAL A 72 -2.13 24.38 13.41
C VAL A 72 -0.68 24.37 13.84
N ARG A 73 0.20 23.79 13.01
CA ARG A 73 1.66 23.86 13.18
C ARG A 73 2.22 24.97 12.30
N PHE A 74 2.97 25.88 12.90
CA PHE A 74 3.69 26.95 12.22
C PHE A 74 5.19 26.63 12.17
N SER A 75 5.88 27.06 11.11
CA SER A 75 7.27 26.68 10.85
C SER A 75 8.19 27.87 10.60
N ASN A 76 9.34 27.82 11.26
CA ASN A 76 10.52 28.66 11.04
C ASN A 76 11.77 27.79 10.82
N VAL A 77 11.60 26.58 10.28
CA VAL A 77 12.65 25.55 10.21
C VAL A 77 13.84 25.95 9.32
N PHE A 78 13.65 26.88 8.38
CA PHE A 78 14.73 27.48 7.58
C PHE A 78 15.06 28.93 7.99
N GLY A 79 14.35 29.46 8.98
CA GLY A 79 14.66 30.75 9.57
C GLY A 79 16.03 30.76 10.21
N THR A 80 16.82 31.79 9.92
CA THR A 80 18.07 32.08 10.62
C THR A 80 17.87 33.07 11.78
N GLU A 81 16.68 33.63 11.91
CA GLU A 81 16.26 34.55 12.98
C GLU A 81 14.90 34.12 13.57
N PRO A 82 14.55 34.55 14.79
CA PRO A 82 13.25 34.23 15.39
C PRO A 82 12.06 34.83 14.64
N LEU A 83 11.06 34.00 14.33
CA LEU A 83 9.80 34.44 13.72
C LEU A 83 8.82 34.91 14.78
N VAL A 84 8.33 36.14 14.67
CA VAL A 84 7.32 36.70 15.57
C VAL A 84 5.94 36.69 14.90
N ILE A 85 5.09 35.77 15.34
CA ILE A 85 3.66 35.75 15.00
C ILE A 85 2.93 36.50 16.12
N GLY A 86 2.47 37.72 15.85
CA GLY A 86 1.83 38.57 16.86
C GLY A 86 0.37 38.20 17.14
N ALA A 87 -0.31 37.60 16.16
CA ALA A 87 -1.66 37.07 16.29
C ALA A 87 -1.92 36.01 15.22
N ALA A 88 -2.81 35.05 15.48
CA ALA A 88 -3.28 34.11 14.48
C ALA A 88 -4.77 33.76 14.69
N HIS A 89 -5.44 33.37 13.61
CA HIS A 89 -6.87 33.15 13.60
C HIS A 89 -7.25 32.05 12.59
N LEU A 90 -8.18 31.19 12.98
CA LEU A 90 -8.70 30.09 12.17
C LEU A 90 -10.18 30.33 11.87
N ALA A 91 -10.60 30.16 10.62
CA ALA A 91 -11.99 30.37 10.22
C ALA A 91 -12.38 29.51 9.01
N ARG A 92 -13.67 29.46 8.71
CA ARG A 92 -14.17 28.86 7.46
C ARG A 92 -14.12 29.93 6.35
N PRO A 93 -13.54 29.65 5.18
CA PRO A 93 -13.44 30.63 4.10
C PRO A 93 -14.80 30.90 3.43
N ALA A 94 -14.94 32.11 2.91
CA ALA A 94 -15.97 32.52 1.97
C ALA A 94 -15.31 32.92 0.63
N ALA A 95 -15.99 33.70 -0.21
CA ALA A 95 -15.43 34.12 -1.50
C ALA A 95 -14.25 35.08 -1.35
N GLY A 96 -13.21 34.87 -2.16
CA GLY A 96 -12.01 35.71 -2.16
C GLY A 96 -11.29 35.72 -0.80
N ALA A 97 -10.86 36.89 -0.36
CA ALA A 97 -10.20 37.08 0.93
C ALA A 97 -11.16 37.12 2.14
N SER A 98 -12.39 36.61 2.00
CA SER A 98 -13.43 36.71 3.02
C SER A 98 -13.55 35.45 3.88
N LEU A 99 -14.05 35.63 5.10
CA LEU A 99 -14.38 34.57 6.05
C LEU A 99 -15.91 34.46 6.18
N ARG A 100 -16.40 33.26 6.50
CA ARG A 100 -17.81 33.11 6.89
C ARG A 100 -18.06 33.80 8.23
N PRO A 101 -19.15 34.57 8.39
CA PRO A 101 -19.54 35.15 9.67
C PRO A 101 -19.59 34.08 10.77
N ASP A 102 -19.18 34.45 11.99
CA ASP A 102 -19.23 33.63 13.19
C ASP A 102 -18.52 32.26 13.11
N SER A 103 -17.63 32.09 12.13
CA SER A 103 -16.83 30.86 11.95
C SER A 103 -15.42 30.95 12.54
N GLY A 104 -15.07 32.11 13.07
CA GLY A 104 -13.74 32.47 13.51
C GLY A 104 -13.39 32.02 14.92
N GLN A 105 -12.15 31.58 15.11
CA GLN A 105 -11.57 31.26 16.41
C GLN A 105 -10.14 31.81 16.47
N PRO A 106 -9.76 32.57 17.52
CA PRO A 106 -8.38 32.98 17.71
C PRO A 106 -7.51 31.76 18.00
N LEU A 107 -6.34 31.70 17.38
CA LEU A 107 -5.31 30.71 17.70
C LEU A 107 -4.45 31.28 18.84
N ARG A 108 -4.24 30.47 19.88
CA ARG A 108 -3.43 30.82 21.05
C ARG A 108 -2.18 29.97 21.12
N PHE A 109 -1.19 30.41 21.90
CA PHE A 109 0.06 29.70 22.10
C PHE A 109 0.36 29.65 23.60
N ALA A 110 0.08 28.51 24.24
CA ALA A 110 0.09 28.41 25.70
C ALA A 110 -0.78 29.49 26.39
N GLY A 111 -1.94 29.80 25.79
CA GLY A 111 -2.86 30.84 26.24
C GLY A 111 -2.60 32.24 25.68
N GLU A 112 -1.40 32.51 25.13
CA GLU A 112 -1.02 33.82 24.62
C GLU A 112 -1.53 34.09 23.19
N ALA A 113 -1.69 35.37 22.83
CA ALA A 113 -2.16 35.76 21.50
C ALA A 113 -1.17 35.49 20.37
N GLY A 114 0.13 35.48 20.68
CA GLY A 114 1.21 35.34 19.72
C GLY A 114 2.34 34.48 20.25
N VAL A 115 3.33 34.23 19.40
CA VAL A 115 4.48 33.37 19.70
C VAL A 115 5.73 33.88 18.98
N THR A 116 6.88 33.70 19.64
CA THR A 116 8.19 33.80 19.00
C THR A 116 8.72 32.38 18.74
N ILE A 117 8.86 32.01 17.47
CA ILE A 117 9.39 30.72 17.05
C ILE A 117 10.89 30.89 16.79
N ALA A 118 11.73 30.16 17.50
CA ALA A 118 13.19 30.24 17.32
C ALA A 118 13.62 29.90 15.88
N ALA A 119 14.80 30.35 15.48
CA ALA A 119 15.44 29.92 14.24
C ALA A 119 15.54 28.39 14.20
N GLY A 120 15.17 27.77 13.08
CA GLY A 120 15.18 26.32 12.93
C GLY A 120 14.06 25.55 13.65
N ALA A 121 13.11 26.24 14.29
CA ALA A 121 12.07 25.63 15.12
C ALA A 121 10.66 25.70 14.50
N GLU A 122 9.73 24.99 15.14
CA GLU A 122 8.31 24.98 14.81
C GLU A 122 7.48 25.15 16.10
N ALA A 123 6.24 25.61 15.98
CA ALA A 123 5.34 25.77 17.10
C ALA A 123 3.91 25.33 16.74
N TYR A 124 3.25 24.64 17.67
CA TYR A 124 1.82 24.38 17.59
C TYR A 124 1.04 25.49 18.25
N ALA A 125 -0.08 25.90 17.64
CA ALA A 125 -1.14 26.59 18.35
C ALA A 125 -1.88 25.63 19.29
N ASP A 126 -2.44 26.19 20.36
CA ASP A 126 -3.35 25.49 21.26
C ASP A 126 -4.55 24.94 20.48
N PRO A 127 -5.05 23.73 20.79
CA PRO A 127 -6.14 23.16 20.02
C PRO A 127 -7.48 23.87 20.25
N VAL A 128 -8.14 24.22 19.16
CA VAL A 128 -9.43 24.92 19.13
C VAL A 128 -10.57 23.91 18.94
N ALA A 129 -11.66 24.10 19.70
CA ALA A 129 -12.91 23.38 19.48
C ALA A 129 -13.61 23.90 18.22
N MET A 130 -13.39 23.24 17.09
CA MET A 130 -13.99 23.55 15.81
C MET A 130 -14.26 22.22 15.09
N ALA A 131 -15.52 21.80 15.06
CA ALA A 131 -15.91 20.62 14.28
C ALA A 131 -15.69 20.91 12.78
N VAL A 132 -14.95 20.03 12.12
CA VAL A 132 -14.66 20.10 10.69
C VAL A 132 -14.95 18.77 10.02
N GLU A 133 -15.63 18.82 8.89
CA GLU A 133 -15.91 17.64 8.08
C GLU A 133 -14.70 17.30 7.19
N PRO A 134 -14.52 16.02 6.82
CA PRO A 134 -13.55 15.65 5.80
C PRO A 134 -13.79 16.44 4.50
N GLY A 135 -12.74 17.02 3.90
CA GLY A 135 -12.88 17.83 2.68
C GLY A 135 -13.23 19.29 2.94
N ALA A 136 -13.38 19.72 4.20
CA ALA A 136 -13.64 21.13 4.52
C ALA A 136 -12.44 22.02 4.17
N ASP A 137 -12.72 23.22 3.68
CA ASP A 137 -11.71 24.27 3.52
C ASP A 137 -11.59 25.06 4.83
N LEU A 138 -10.36 25.42 5.20
CA LEU A 138 -10.05 26.32 6.30
C LEU A 138 -9.23 27.51 5.82
N SER A 139 -9.42 28.66 6.48
CA SER A 139 -8.62 29.85 6.31
C SER A 139 -7.80 30.10 7.58
N ILE A 140 -6.48 30.14 7.43
CA ILE A 140 -5.52 30.42 8.50
C ILE A 140 -4.96 31.81 8.25
N SER A 141 -5.26 32.75 9.15
CA SER A 141 -4.68 34.08 9.12
C SER A 141 -3.60 34.19 10.19
N LEU A 142 -2.40 34.65 9.82
CA LEU A 142 -1.35 34.99 10.77
C LEU A 142 -0.86 36.42 10.54
N TYR A 143 -0.55 37.13 11.62
CA TYR A 143 0.06 38.44 11.60
C TYR A 143 1.55 38.30 11.91
N VAL A 144 2.40 38.62 10.94
CA VAL A 144 3.86 38.63 11.06
C VAL A 144 4.31 40.04 11.42
N ALA A 145 4.75 40.22 12.66
CA ALA A 145 5.14 41.53 13.17
C ALA A 145 6.48 42.02 12.58
N GLY A 146 7.38 41.07 12.27
CA GLY A 146 8.68 41.34 11.68
C GLY A 146 9.18 40.15 10.86
N ALA A 147 9.87 40.44 9.76
CA ALA A 147 10.46 39.43 8.89
C ALA A 147 11.56 38.66 9.63
N THR A 148 11.74 37.40 9.25
CA THR A 148 12.94 36.62 9.56
C THR A 148 13.84 36.56 8.34
N ALA A 149 15.15 36.78 8.53
CA ALA A 149 16.11 36.27 7.56
C ALA A 149 15.93 34.75 7.39
N GLY A 150 15.90 34.26 6.14
CA GLY A 150 15.63 32.85 5.83
C GLY A 150 14.15 32.47 5.92
N GLN A 151 13.29 33.03 5.07
CA GLN A 151 11.86 32.73 5.09
C GLN A 151 11.58 31.22 4.89
N THR A 152 10.72 30.66 5.74
CA THR A 152 10.17 29.31 5.57
C THR A 152 8.83 29.39 4.83
N GLY A 153 8.66 28.58 3.79
CA GLY A 153 7.39 28.50 3.07
C GLY A 153 7.34 27.36 2.08
N HIS A 154 6.35 27.44 1.21
CA HIS A 154 6.13 26.46 0.16
C HIS A 154 5.57 27.13 -1.09
N GLN A 155 6.32 27.06 -2.18
CA GLN A 155 5.95 27.71 -3.44
C GLN A 155 4.91 26.94 -4.26
N GLY A 156 4.68 25.67 -3.89
CA GLY A 156 3.79 24.72 -4.53
C GLY A 156 2.30 24.80 -4.16
N ALA A 157 1.82 25.90 -3.57
CA ALA A 157 0.56 25.89 -2.81
C ALA A 157 -0.68 25.48 -3.62
N ARG A 158 -0.74 25.86 -4.90
CA ARG A 158 -1.91 25.70 -5.80
C ARG A 158 -3.24 26.06 -5.12
N ALA A 159 -3.18 27.04 -4.23
CA ALA A 159 -4.27 27.60 -3.48
C ALA A 159 -4.02 29.11 -3.40
N THR A 160 -5.08 29.91 -3.44
CA THR A 160 -4.96 31.36 -3.30
C THR A 160 -4.85 31.76 -1.84
N SER A 161 -3.80 32.50 -1.53
CA SER A 161 -3.53 33.19 -0.26
C SER A 161 -3.61 34.71 -0.48
N TYR A 162 -3.72 35.47 0.60
CA TYR A 162 -3.92 36.92 0.58
C TYR A 162 -2.99 37.62 1.56
N LEU A 163 -2.42 38.75 1.14
CA LEU A 163 -1.54 39.60 1.94
C LEU A 163 -2.20 40.97 2.17
N ALA A 164 -2.20 41.44 3.42
CA ALA A 164 -2.67 42.78 3.79
C ALA A 164 -1.71 43.43 4.81
N ALA A 165 -1.49 44.75 4.74
CA ALA A 165 -0.66 45.47 5.71
C ALA A 165 -1.41 45.58 7.04
N GLY A 166 -0.71 45.51 8.16
CA GLY A 166 -1.31 45.59 9.49
C GLY A 166 -1.85 44.26 10.00
N ASN A 167 -2.39 44.30 11.21
CA ASN A 167 -3.03 43.16 11.86
C ASN A 167 -4.54 43.12 11.54
N HIS A 168 -4.93 42.21 10.65
CA HIS A 168 -6.28 42.00 10.16
C HIS A 168 -6.70 40.52 10.27
N VAL A 169 -6.10 39.77 11.21
CA VAL A 169 -6.29 38.31 11.27
C VAL A 169 -7.75 37.89 11.46
N ALA A 170 -8.55 38.71 12.14
CA ALA A 170 -9.97 38.46 12.43
C ALA A 170 -10.94 39.16 11.48
N ASP A 171 -10.46 40.03 10.57
CA ASP A 171 -11.32 40.82 9.70
C ASP A 171 -12.14 39.92 8.78
N ALA A 172 -13.46 40.18 8.70
CA ALA A 172 -14.36 39.39 7.87
C ALA A 172 -13.92 39.36 6.40
N THR A 173 -13.35 40.45 5.89
CA THR A 173 -12.77 40.54 4.54
C THR A 173 -11.50 41.38 4.59
N LEU A 174 -10.41 40.91 3.98
CA LEU A 174 -9.22 41.73 3.78
C LEU A 174 -9.42 42.67 2.60
N ILE A 175 -9.79 43.92 2.88
CA ILE A 175 -9.97 44.95 1.86
C ILE A 175 -8.61 45.33 1.25
N GLY A 176 -8.51 45.32 -0.08
CA GLY A 176 -7.27 45.67 -0.78
C GLY A 176 -6.16 44.64 -0.65
N ALA A 177 -6.48 43.39 -0.30
CA ALA A 177 -5.47 42.35 -0.18
C ALA A 177 -4.86 41.95 -1.53
N GLU A 178 -3.55 41.71 -1.51
CA GLU A 178 -2.77 41.23 -2.65
C GLU A 178 -2.86 39.69 -2.71
N PRO A 179 -3.34 39.09 -3.81
CA PRO A 179 -3.38 37.63 -3.94
C PRO A 179 -1.99 37.06 -4.23
N THR A 180 -1.72 35.87 -3.71
CA THR A 180 -0.53 35.06 -4.00
C THR A 180 -0.90 33.59 -4.02
N THR A 181 -0.11 32.76 -4.70
CA THR A 181 -0.35 31.31 -4.82
C THR A 181 0.71 30.51 -4.08
N ARG A 182 1.05 30.98 -2.87
CA ARG A 182 2.13 30.48 -2.02
C ARG A 182 1.61 30.26 -0.60
N TRP A 183 2.27 29.34 0.11
CA TRP A 183 2.10 29.18 1.55
C TRP A 183 3.35 29.67 2.29
N TYR A 184 3.13 30.30 3.45
CA TYR A 184 4.14 30.93 4.28
C TYR A 184 3.94 30.50 5.72
N HIS A 185 5.02 30.00 6.35
CA HIS A 185 5.09 29.68 7.77
C HIS A 185 4.04 28.70 8.33
N ILE A 186 3.26 28.01 7.50
CA ILE A 186 2.32 26.95 7.92
C ILE A 186 2.85 25.57 7.49
N ALA A 187 2.80 24.61 8.42
CA ALA A 187 3.37 23.27 8.25
C ALA A 187 2.31 22.17 8.20
N ASP A 188 1.33 22.23 9.10
CA ASP A 188 0.22 21.28 9.20
C ASP A 188 -1.06 21.91 9.74
N VAL A 189 -2.17 21.27 9.39
CA VAL A 189 -3.40 21.29 10.16
C VAL A 189 -3.69 19.87 10.63
N GLU A 190 -3.77 19.71 11.93
CA GLU A 190 -4.08 18.44 12.57
C GLU A 190 -5.46 18.47 13.20
N VAL A 191 -6.14 17.34 13.13
CA VAL A 191 -7.47 17.14 13.70
C VAL A 191 -7.41 16.06 14.77
N GLU A 192 -8.20 16.26 15.83
CA GLU A 192 -8.38 15.25 16.86
C GLU A 192 -9.50 14.30 16.41
N GLY A 193 -9.12 13.04 16.19
CA GLY A 193 -10.04 11.99 15.78
C GLY A 193 -10.19 10.88 16.83
N THR A 194 -11.15 9.99 16.58
CA THR A 194 -11.47 8.81 17.40
C THR A 194 -10.74 7.55 16.87
N GLN A 195 -11.18 6.34 17.25
CA GLN A 195 -10.62 5.09 16.69
C GLN A 195 -10.59 5.06 15.16
N GLY A 196 -9.62 4.33 14.57
CA GLY A 196 -9.45 4.17 13.12
C GLY A 196 -8.71 5.31 12.42
N THR A 197 -8.20 6.31 13.15
CA THR A 197 -7.50 7.46 12.56
C THR A 197 -6.02 7.19 12.32
N ALA A 198 -5.56 7.50 11.11
CA ALA A 198 -4.16 7.44 10.72
C ALA A 198 -3.85 8.52 9.67
N THR A 199 -2.58 8.71 9.35
CA THR A 199 -2.11 9.64 8.31
C THR A 199 -1.31 8.89 7.26
N ILE A 200 -1.56 9.25 6.00
CA ILE A 200 -0.75 8.94 4.83
C ILE A 200 0.06 10.20 4.48
N VAL A 201 1.34 10.04 4.17
CA VAL A 201 2.15 11.12 3.57
C VAL A 201 2.55 10.71 2.15
N ALA A 202 2.11 11.48 1.16
CA ALA A 202 2.64 11.40 -0.19
C ALA A 202 3.89 12.27 -0.30
N ILE A 203 5.07 11.65 -0.39
CA ILE A 203 6.36 12.34 -0.49
C ILE A 203 6.94 12.16 -1.90
N GLY A 204 7.36 13.28 -2.50
CA GLY A 204 7.87 13.24 -3.87
C GLY A 204 8.23 14.60 -4.45
N ASP A 205 8.29 14.62 -5.78
CA ASP A 205 8.71 15.78 -6.56
C ASP A 205 7.55 16.67 -7.08
N SER A 206 7.75 17.39 -8.20
CA SER A 206 6.77 18.25 -8.86
C SER A 206 5.50 17.51 -9.28
N ILE A 207 5.58 16.22 -9.59
CA ILE A 207 4.42 15.39 -9.91
C ILE A 207 3.55 15.22 -8.66
N THR A 208 4.17 14.97 -7.50
CA THR A 208 3.46 14.88 -6.23
C THR A 208 2.94 16.24 -5.78
N ASP A 209 3.74 17.29 -5.95
CA ASP A 209 3.37 18.68 -5.65
C ASP A 209 2.18 19.19 -6.51
N GLY A 210 1.99 18.58 -7.69
CA GLY A 210 0.90 18.89 -8.60
C GLY A 210 1.21 20.04 -9.55
N TYR A 211 2.38 20.00 -10.18
CA TYR A 211 2.74 20.93 -11.25
C TYR A 211 1.67 20.96 -12.34
N GLY A 212 1.38 22.15 -12.88
CA GLY A 212 0.34 22.34 -13.90
C GLY A 212 -1.09 22.43 -13.38
N VAL A 213 -1.36 22.03 -12.13
CA VAL A 213 -2.68 22.18 -11.51
C VAL A 213 -3.00 23.66 -11.30
N GLN A 214 -4.16 24.10 -11.80
CA GLN A 214 -4.64 25.46 -11.62
C GLN A 214 -5.01 25.72 -10.14
N PRO A 215 -4.69 26.90 -9.59
CA PRO A 215 -5.02 27.23 -8.20
C PRO A 215 -6.49 26.99 -7.86
N ASP A 216 -6.74 26.49 -6.64
CA ASP A 216 -8.08 26.29 -6.06
C ASP A 216 -8.97 25.25 -6.77
N THR A 217 -8.41 24.48 -7.74
CA THR A 217 -9.17 23.45 -8.45
C THR A 217 -9.13 22.07 -7.79
N HIS A 218 -8.18 21.82 -6.89
CA HIS A 218 -8.00 20.54 -6.19
C HIS A 218 -7.88 19.33 -7.13
N GLN A 219 -7.10 19.47 -8.21
CA GLN A 219 -6.93 18.44 -9.25
C GLN A 219 -5.57 17.71 -9.19
N ARG A 220 -4.84 17.79 -8.06
CA ARG A 220 -3.66 16.93 -7.87
C ARG A 220 -4.10 15.47 -7.74
N TRP A 221 -3.21 14.52 -8.03
CA TRP A 221 -3.53 13.11 -7.78
C TRP A 221 -3.81 12.83 -6.30
N THR A 222 -3.14 13.55 -5.39
CA THR A 222 -3.39 13.48 -3.94
C THR A 222 -4.76 14.05 -3.55
N ASP A 223 -5.24 15.10 -4.22
CA ASP A 223 -6.59 15.63 -3.97
C ASP A 223 -7.67 14.62 -4.38
N ARG A 224 -7.49 13.98 -5.55
CA ARG A 224 -8.39 12.92 -6.02
C ARG A 224 -8.34 11.69 -5.13
N PHE A 225 -7.16 11.30 -4.66
CA PHE A 225 -7.01 10.21 -3.71
C PHE A 225 -7.69 10.51 -2.38
N ALA A 226 -7.52 11.72 -1.83
CA ALA A 226 -8.24 12.15 -0.62
C ALA A 226 -9.76 12.13 -0.81
N GLU A 227 -10.27 12.48 -1.99
CA GLU A 227 -11.71 12.37 -2.29
C GLU A 227 -12.21 10.93 -2.19
N ARG A 228 -11.45 9.98 -2.72
CA ARG A 228 -11.78 8.54 -2.63
C ARG A 228 -11.71 8.02 -1.20
N LEU A 229 -10.69 8.41 -0.42
CA LEU A 229 -10.58 8.05 1.01
C LEU A 229 -11.82 8.51 1.77
N ARG A 230 -12.24 9.77 1.59
CA ARG A 230 -13.43 10.34 2.26
C ARG A 230 -14.74 9.66 1.85
N ALA A 231 -14.83 9.15 0.64
CA ALA A 231 -16.02 8.47 0.12
C ALA A 231 -16.17 7.04 0.66
N ASP A 232 -15.10 6.42 1.16
CA ASP A 232 -15.10 5.04 1.63
C ASP A 232 -15.16 4.98 3.17
N PRO A 233 -16.19 4.33 3.76
CA PRO A 233 -16.34 4.24 5.21
C PRO A 233 -15.14 3.67 5.98
N ALA A 234 -14.37 2.76 5.38
CA ALA A 234 -13.21 2.12 6.00
C ALA A 234 -11.96 3.01 5.99
N THR A 235 -11.97 4.11 5.21
CA THR A 235 -10.79 4.99 5.08
C THR A 235 -11.10 6.48 5.27
N ARG A 236 -12.36 6.87 5.46
CA ARG A 236 -12.78 8.28 5.63
C ARG A 236 -12.16 9.02 6.81
N ALA A 237 -11.62 8.29 7.78
CA ALA A 237 -10.94 8.84 8.97
C ALA A 237 -9.42 9.01 8.76
N ILE A 238 -8.90 8.71 7.58
CA ILE A 238 -7.47 8.77 7.26
C ILE A 238 -7.13 10.14 6.68
N GLY A 239 -6.16 10.81 7.30
CA GLY A 239 -5.59 12.05 6.78
C GLY A 239 -4.56 11.78 5.69
N LEU A 240 -4.43 12.70 4.73
CA LEU A 240 -3.45 12.69 3.66
C LEU A 240 -2.69 14.02 3.65
N VAL A 241 -1.36 13.93 3.72
CA VAL A 241 -0.43 15.05 3.58
C VAL A 241 0.26 14.96 2.23
N ASN A 242 0.31 16.07 1.49
CA ASN A 242 1.11 16.20 0.29
C ASN A 242 2.45 16.88 0.65
N ALA A 243 3.52 16.10 0.64
CA ALA A 243 4.89 16.55 0.86
C ALA A 243 5.70 16.57 -0.46
N GLY A 244 5.05 16.94 -1.57
CA GLY A 244 5.70 17.20 -2.85
C GLY A 244 6.64 18.41 -2.78
N ILE A 245 7.74 18.40 -3.53
CA ILE A 245 8.58 19.58 -3.78
C ILE A 245 8.98 19.59 -5.25
N GLY A 246 8.72 20.67 -5.99
CA GLY A 246 9.16 20.79 -7.38
C GLY A 246 10.67 20.57 -7.54
N GLY A 247 11.09 19.77 -8.52
CA GLY A 247 12.50 19.48 -8.76
C GLY A 247 13.22 18.78 -7.60
N ASN A 248 12.49 18.17 -6.66
CA ASN A 248 13.11 17.40 -5.58
C ASN A 248 13.82 16.18 -6.11
N ARG A 249 14.72 15.64 -5.29
CA ARG A 249 15.60 14.55 -5.67
C ARG A 249 15.82 13.67 -4.47
N VAL A 250 16.19 12.43 -4.73
CA VAL A 250 16.51 11.44 -3.69
C VAL A 250 17.74 11.86 -2.91
N LEU A 251 18.81 12.30 -3.59
CA LEU A 251 20.16 12.34 -3.02
C LEU A 251 20.73 13.73 -2.80
N LEU A 252 20.46 14.65 -3.72
CA LEU A 252 21.03 16.00 -3.72
C LEU A 252 19.91 17.02 -3.66
N ASP A 253 20.18 18.21 -3.14
CA ASP A 253 19.15 19.23 -3.10
C ASP A 253 18.74 19.66 -4.53
N GLY A 254 17.51 20.14 -4.63
CA GLY A 254 16.94 20.75 -5.83
C GLY A 254 16.42 22.13 -5.49
N LEU A 255 15.15 22.40 -5.80
CA LEU A 255 14.48 23.62 -5.29
C LEU A 255 14.24 23.58 -3.77
N GLY A 256 14.36 22.40 -3.16
CA GLY A 256 14.31 22.21 -1.71
C GLY A 256 15.25 21.08 -1.27
N PRO A 257 15.30 20.80 0.04
CA PRO A 257 16.16 19.75 0.58
C PRO A 257 15.84 18.39 -0.02
N ASN A 258 16.86 17.58 -0.27
CA ASN A 258 16.72 16.22 -0.80
C ASN A 258 15.86 15.31 0.11
N LEU A 259 15.32 14.24 -0.48
CA LEU A 259 14.50 13.24 0.21
C LEU A 259 15.19 12.70 1.46
N GLN A 260 16.48 12.33 1.39
CA GLN A 260 17.18 11.76 2.55
C GLN A 260 17.15 12.70 3.75
N ALA A 261 17.45 13.98 3.52
CA ALA A 261 17.53 15.00 4.57
C ALA A 261 16.16 15.37 5.15
N ARG A 262 15.10 15.37 4.33
CA ARG A 262 13.77 15.82 4.79
C ARG A 262 12.84 14.71 5.26
N PHE A 263 13.16 13.43 5.01
CA PHE A 263 12.25 12.32 5.27
C PHE A 263 11.73 12.31 6.72
N ASP A 264 12.61 12.49 7.70
CA ASP A 264 12.24 12.43 9.11
C ASP A 264 11.24 13.54 9.48
N ARG A 265 11.48 14.76 9.00
CA ARG A 265 10.60 15.91 9.25
C ARG A 265 9.28 15.79 8.50
N ASP A 266 9.35 15.45 7.21
CA ASP A 266 8.19 15.52 6.33
C ASP A 266 7.29 14.29 6.45
N VAL A 267 7.82 13.14 6.90
CA VAL A 267 7.10 11.86 7.05
C VAL A 267 7.04 11.41 8.50
N ILE A 268 8.19 11.05 9.11
CA ILE A 268 8.23 10.37 10.41
C ILE A 268 7.63 11.24 11.53
N ALA A 269 7.90 12.54 11.51
CA ALA A 269 7.44 13.48 12.51
C ALA A 269 5.96 13.89 12.37
N ARG A 270 5.22 13.39 11.36
CA ARG A 270 3.81 13.75 11.17
C ARG A 270 2.91 12.98 12.14
N SER A 271 2.02 13.69 12.81
CA SER A 271 1.07 13.10 13.75
C SER A 271 0.21 12.03 13.06
N GLY A 272 0.18 10.83 13.65
CA GLY A 272 -0.66 9.74 13.16
C GLY A 272 -0.12 8.98 11.95
N ILE A 273 1.09 9.28 11.47
CA ILE A 273 1.68 8.61 10.30
C ILE A 273 1.67 7.09 10.45
N ARG A 274 1.25 6.41 9.38
CA ARG A 274 1.34 4.95 9.25
C ARG A 274 1.79 4.52 7.86
N TRP A 275 1.53 5.33 6.84
CA TRP A 275 1.91 5.01 5.46
C TRP A 275 2.59 6.18 4.76
N ALA A 276 3.67 5.89 4.05
CA ALA A 276 4.31 6.81 3.13
C ALA A 276 4.11 6.32 1.69
N ILE A 277 3.64 7.19 0.79
CA ILE A 277 3.66 6.94 -0.65
C ILE A 277 4.86 7.70 -1.22
N LEU A 278 5.87 6.98 -1.70
CA LEU A 278 7.11 7.53 -2.25
C LEU A 278 7.05 7.56 -3.78
N LEU A 279 7.12 8.75 -4.38
CA LEU A 279 7.24 8.96 -5.82
C LEU A 279 8.31 10.04 -6.09
N GLU A 280 9.55 9.62 -6.31
CA GLU A 280 10.72 10.49 -6.37
C GLU A 280 11.75 9.90 -7.36
N GLY A 281 12.79 10.67 -7.71
CA GLY A 281 13.95 10.18 -8.46
C GLY A 281 13.96 10.52 -9.94
N ILE A 282 12.85 11.06 -10.49
CA ILE A 282 12.81 11.49 -11.89
C ILE A 282 13.80 12.64 -12.15
N ASN A 283 13.95 13.56 -11.19
CA ASN A 283 14.86 14.69 -11.33
C ASN A 283 16.33 14.29 -11.13
N ASP A 284 16.61 13.21 -10.37
CA ASP A 284 17.96 12.64 -10.30
C ASP A 284 18.41 12.12 -11.66
N LEU A 285 17.52 11.42 -12.36
CA LEU A 285 17.74 10.91 -13.71
C LEU A 285 17.78 12.06 -14.73
N GLY A 286 16.85 13.00 -14.65
CA GLY A 286 16.76 14.12 -15.58
C GLY A 286 17.96 15.07 -15.50
N VAL A 287 18.39 15.45 -14.29
CA VAL A 287 19.54 16.35 -14.10
C VAL A 287 20.85 15.71 -14.57
N LEU A 288 20.97 14.38 -14.56
CA LEU A 288 22.18 13.67 -14.98
C LEU A 288 22.60 14.05 -16.41
N THR A 289 21.63 14.17 -17.33
CA THR A 289 21.87 14.41 -18.76
C THR A 289 21.48 15.82 -19.22
N LYS A 290 20.93 16.65 -18.33
CA LYS A 290 20.37 17.94 -18.66
C LYS A 290 21.34 18.86 -19.40
N ASP A 291 22.53 19.08 -18.82
CA ASP A 291 23.48 20.08 -19.32
C ASP A 291 24.58 19.47 -20.19
N ARG A 292 24.81 18.16 -20.09
CA ARG A 292 25.80 17.41 -20.88
C ARG A 292 25.47 15.91 -20.93
N PRO A 293 26.01 15.15 -21.91
CA PRO A 293 25.99 13.70 -21.86
C PRO A 293 26.69 13.14 -20.61
N ALA A 294 26.17 12.03 -20.11
CA ALA A 294 26.77 11.27 -19.01
C ALA A 294 27.49 10.01 -19.53
N SER A 295 28.57 9.64 -18.86
CA SER A 295 29.31 8.41 -19.11
C SER A 295 28.54 7.19 -18.60
N ALA A 296 28.85 6.00 -19.13
CA ALA A 296 28.26 4.75 -18.65
C ALA A 296 28.46 4.51 -17.13
N ALA A 297 29.60 4.96 -16.58
CA ALA A 297 29.87 4.87 -15.16
C ALA A 297 28.97 5.80 -14.33
N GLU A 298 28.63 6.98 -14.86
CA GLU A 298 27.70 7.92 -14.21
C GLU A 298 26.26 7.39 -14.22
N HIS A 299 25.81 6.83 -15.34
CA HIS A 299 24.52 6.13 -15.46
C HIS A 299 24.40 4.97 -14.44
N ALA A 300 25.39 4.06 -14.41
CA ALA A 300 25.42 2.98 -13.43
C ALA A 300 25.49 3.49 -11.97
N ALA A 301 26.18 4.61 -11.74
CA ALA A 301 26.26 5.21 -10.41
C ALA A 301 24.94 5.85 -9.96
N ILE A 302 24.19 6.53 -10.85
CA ILE A 302 22.93 7.17 -10.45
C ILE A 302 21.89 6.13 -10.07
N VAL A 303 21.74 5.05 -10.85
CA VAL A 303 20.81 3.96 -10.55
C VAL A 303 21.12 3.37 -9.18
N ARG A 304 22.39 3.00 -8.93
CA ARG A 304 22.82 2.45 -7.63
C ARG A 304 22.55 3.42 -6.47
N ARG A 305 22.84 4.71 -6.64
CA ARG A 305 22.67 5.68 -5.55
C ARG A 305 21.18 5.91 -5.25
N ILE A 306 20.33 6.01 -6.27
CA ILE A 306 18.86 6.14 -6.08
C ILE A 306 18.33 4.94 -5.30
N THR A 307 18.65 3.71 -5.72
CA THR A 307 18.15 2.50 -5.06
C THR A 307 18.70 2.32 -3.63
N GLN A 308 19.96 2.69 -3.38
CA GLN A 308 20.50 2.79 -2.02
C GLN A 308 19.78 3.84 -1.17
N GLY A 309 19.45 4.99 -1.76
CA GLY A 309 18.66 6.03 -1.09
C GLY A 309 17.28 5.51 -0.69
N TYR A 310 16.59 4.77 -1.57
CA TYR A 310 15.33 4.13 -1.21
C TYR A 310 15.49 3.15 -0.06
N ALA A 311 16.53 2.31 -0.07
CA ALA A 311 16.78 1.38 1.03
C ALA A 311 16.94 2.08 2.38
N GLN A 312 17.65 3.22 2.43
CA GLN A 312 17.81 4.02 3.65
C GLN A 312 16.50 4.66 4.13
N VAL A 313 15.67 5.14 3.21
CA VAL A 313 14.36 5.72 3.54
C VAL A 313 13.42 4.65 4.10
N VAL A 314 13.35 3.49 3.46
CA VAL A 314 12.50 2.38 3.88
C VAL A 314 12.95 1.83 5.24
N ALA A 315 14.25 1.62 5.44
CA ALA A 315 14.77 1.17 6.73
C ALA A 315 14.39 2.12 7.88
N ARG A 316 14.49 3.44 7.66
CA ARG A 316 14.03 4.45 8.63
C ARG A 316 12.53 4.38 8.85
N ALA A 317 11.72 4.24 7.81
CA ALA A 317 10.27 4.12 7.93
C ALA A 317 9.86 2.90 8.76
N HIS A 318 10.40 1.72 8.44
CA HIS A 318 10.12 0.47 9.15
C HIS A 318 10.55 0.49 10.60
N ALA A 319 11.67 1.15 10.92
CA ALA A 319 12.10 1.36 12.31
C ALA A 319 11.09 2.15 13.15
N HIS A 320 10.20 2.92 12.50
CA HIS A 320 9.11 3.67 13.11
C HIS A 320 7.73 3.03 12.87
N GLY A 321 7.68 1.81 12.33
CA GLY A 321 6.42 1.11 12.03
C GLY A 321 5.61 1.74 10.89
N ILE A 322 6.26 2.49 10.01
CA ILE A 322 5.64 3.14 8.85
C ILE A 322 5.82 2.25 7.63
N GLN A 323 4.73 1.92 6.96
CA GLN A 323 4.76 1.17 5.70
C GLN A 323 5.06 2.10 4.53
N VAL A 324 5.91 1.67 3.60
CA VAL A 324 6.30 2.45 2.42
C VAL A 324 5.74 1.81 1.16
N ILE A 325 4.88 2.56 0.47
CA ILE A 325 4.34 2.23 -0.84
C ILE A 325 5.13 3.01 -1.89
N ALA A 326 5.75 2.32 -2.85
CA ALA A 326 6.49 2.97 -3.93
C ALA A 326 5.60 3.23 -5.16
N GLY A 327 5.74 4.40 -5.77
CA GLY A 327 5.28 4.69 -7.12
C GLY A 327 6.42 4.47 -8.13
N THR A 328 6.16 3.77 -9.24
CA THR A 328 7.16 3.69 -10.33
C THR A 328 7.35 5.04 -11.00
N ILE A 329 8.60 5.35 -11.39
CA ILE A 329 8.96 6.60 -12.09
C ILE A 329 8.34 6.57 -13.49
N MET A 330 7.53 7.56 -13.82
CA MET A 330 6.83 7.62 -15.11
C MET A 330 7.77 7.91 -16.28
N PRO A 331 7.39 7.57 -17.52
CA PRO A 331 8.20 7.88 -18.69
C PRO A 331 8.35 9.39 -18.89
N PHE A 332 9.52 9.83 -19.34
CA PHE A 332 9.78 11.24 -19.60
C PHE A 332 10.66 11.51 -20.82
N VAL A 333 10.84 10.53 -21.73
CA VAL A 333 11.76 10.67 -22.88
C VAL A 333 11.40 11.83 -23.81
N ALA A 334 10.13 12.26 -23.81
CA ALA A 334 9.66 13.39 -24.60
C ALA A 334 9.99 14.77 -24.00
N ASN A 335 10.56 14.83 -22.79
CA ASN A 335 10.78 16.10 -22.10
C ASN A 335 11.94 16.92 -22.69
N GLU A 336 11.63 18.14 -23.12
CA GLU A 336 12.61 19.05 -23.72
C GLU A 336 13.50 19.77 -22.69
N TYR A 337 13.20 19.71 -21.40
CA TYR A 337 14.03 20.35 -20.38
C TYR A 337 15.22 19.48 -19.95
N TYR A 338 15.01 18.18 -19.80
CA TYR A 338 16.04 17.22 -19.36
C TYR A 338 16.78 16.54 -20.52
N HIS A 339 16.27 16.64 -21.74
CA HIS A 339 16.81 15.97 -22.93
C HIS A 339 17.15 14.47 -22.74
N PRO A 340 16.29 13.67 -22.09
CA PRO A 340 16.55 12.26 -21.84
C PRO A 340 16.68 11.46 -23.15
N GLY A 341 17.66 10.56 -23.18
CA GLY A 341 17.87 9.63 -24.29
C GLY A 341 17.65 8.17 -23.88
N ALA A 342 18.03 7.25 -24.77
CA ALA A 342 17.90 5.82 -24.54
C ALA A 342 18.64 5.33 -23.26
N ALA A 343 19.78 5.94 -22.92
CA ALA A 343 20.51 5.61 -21.69
C ALA A 343 19.75 6.04 -20.43
N THR A 344 19.16 7.24 -20.42
CA THR A 344 18.31 7.72 -19.32
C THR A 344 17.05 6.87 -19.16
N GLU A 345 16.44 6.43 -20.26
CA GLU A 345 15.32 5.49 -20.22
C GLU A 345 15.74 4.12 -19.66
N ALA A 346 16.91 3.62 -20.04
CA ALA A 346 17.46 2.39 -19.48
C ALA A 346 17.68 2.50 -17.96
N ASP A 347 18.20 3.64 -17.48
CA ASP A 347 18.34 3.90 -16.04
C ASP A 347 16.97 3.93 -15.34
N ARG A 348 15.97 4.62 -15.92
CA ARG A 348 14.61 4.65 -15.39
C ARG A 348 14.02 3.25 -15.28
N GLN A 349 14.16 2.42 -16.32
CA GLN A 349 13.70 1.03 -16.30
C GLN A 349 14.45 0.20 -15.27
N ALA A 350 15.76 0.43 -15.06
CA ALA A 350 16.52 -0.25 -14.02
C ALA A 350 16.02 0.13 -12.61
N VAL A 351 15.77 1.41 -12.35
CA VAL A 351 15.18 1.87 -11.08
C VAL A 351 13.77 1.32 -10.90
N ASN A 352 12.93 1.34 -11.93
CA ASN A 352 11.57 0.78 -11.85
C ASN A 352 11.55 -0.73 -11.70
N SER A 353 12.50 -1.44 -12.31
CA SER A 353 12.69 -2.87 -12.08
C SER A 353 13.01 -3.12 -10.61
N PHE A 354 13.97 -2.38 -10.04
CA PHE A 354 14.27 -2.45 -8.61
C PHE A 354 13.04 -2.14 -7.73
N ILE A 355 12.27 -1.09 -8.04
CA ILE A 355 11.03 -0.78 -7.33
C ILE A 355 10.07 -1.97 -7.35
N ARG A 356 9.91 -2.59 -8.51
CA ARG A 356 8.98 -3.71 -8.70
C ARG A 356 9.44 -5.01 -8.08
N THR A 357 10.74 -5.31 -8.00
CA THR A 357 11.23 -6.67 -7.72
C THR A 357 12.09 -6.81 -6.47
N SER A 358 12.58 -5.71 -5.90
CA SER A 358 13.56 -5.77 -4.79
C SER A 358 13.05 -6.40 -3.50
N GLY A 359 11.73 -6.48 -3.28
CA GLY A 359 11.18 -6.84 -1.97
C GLY A 359 11.27 -5.72 -0.93
N LEU A 360 11.83 -4.55 -1.29
CA LEU A 360 12.10 -3.48 -0.34
C LEU A 360 10.81 -2.79 0.17
N PHE A 361 9.83 -2.58 -0.71
CA PHE A 361 8.63 -1.80 -0.41
C PHE A 361 7.46 -2.70 0.05
N ASP A 362 6.60 -2.19 0.93
CA ASP A 362 5.40 -2.88 1.39
C ASP A 362 4.37 -3.10 0.27
N ALA A 363 4.35 -2.19 -0.71
CA ALA A 363 3.53 -2.26 -1.92
C ALA A 363 4.10 -1.39 -3.04
N VAL A 364 3.72 -1.68 -4.29
CA VAL A 364 4.11 -0.89 -5.47
C VAL A 364 2.88 -0.47 -6.26
N ILE A 365 2.75 0.81 -6.57
CA ILE A 365 1.75 1.37 -7.49
C ILE A 365 2.45 1.70 -8.81
N ASP A 366 2.09 0.99 -9.87
CA ASP A 366 2.79 1.08 -11.15
C ASP A 366 2.31 2.27 -12.02
N PHE A 367 2.67 3.50 -11.62
CA PHE A 367 2.35 4.72 -12.38
C PHE A 367 2.98 4.76 -13.78
N ASP A 368 4.15 4.13 -13.98
CA ASP A 368 4.75 3.90 -15.30
C ASP A 368 3.80 3.12 -16.22
N GLN A 369 3.33 1.95 -15.77
CA GLN A 369 2.38 1.16 -16.55
C GLN A 369 1.06 1.91 -16.78
N LEU A 370 0.59 2.66 -15.78
CA LEU A 370 -0.67 3.41 -15.85
C LEU A 370 -0.63 4.50 -16.93
N LEU A 371 0.46 5.28 -16.99
CA LEU A 371 0.48 6.52 -17.75
C LEU A 371 1.28 6.45 -19.05
N ARG A 372 2.06 5.38 -19.29
CA ARG A 372 2.83 5.24 -20.53
C ARG A 372 1.95 5.02 -21.76
N ASP A 373 2.41 5.50 -22.90
CA ASP A 373 1.83 5.16 -24.19
C ASP A 373 2.10 3.67 -24.49
N PRO A 374 1.09 2.84 -24.76
CA PRO A 374 1.29 1.42 -25.04
C PRO A 374 2.07 1.15 -26.33
N ALA A 375 2.04 2.06 -27.31
CA ALA A 375 2.83 1.97 -28.55
C ALA A 375 4.22 2.59 -28.39
N ARG A 376 4.40 3.50 -27.43
CA ARG A 376 5.65 4.22 -27.13
C ARG A 376 5.90 4.28 -25.62
N PRO A 377 6.27 3.14 -24.98
CA PRO A 377 6.33 3.03 -23.52
C PRO A 377 7.39 3.92 -22.85
N ASP A 378 8.26 4.55 -23.65
CA ASP A 378 9.21 5.57 -23.24
C ASP A 378 8.57 6.98 -23.04
N ARG A 379 7.27 7.13 -23.32
CA ARG A 379 6.52 8.39 -23.28
C ARG A 379 5.23 8.26 -22.50
N LEU A 380 4.75 9.38 -21.95
CA LEU A 380 3.38 9.49 -21.45
C LEU A 380 2.40 9.33 -22.62
N ALA A 381 1.29 8.65 -22.39
CA ALA A 381 0.18 8.62 -23.33
C ALA A 381 -0.36 10.05 -23.52
N ALA A 382 -0.72 10.42 -24.75
CA ALA A 382 -1.11 11.78 -25.09
C ALA A 382 -2.26 12.35 -24.23
N ALA A 383 -3.19 11.51 -23.78
CA ALA A 383 -4.28 11.93 -22.89
C ALA A 383 -3.80 12.30 -21.47
N PHE A 384 -2.65 11.77 -21.06
CA PHE A 384 -2.07 11.92 -19.73
C PHE A 384 -0.87 12.86 -19.70
N ASP A 385 -0.39 13.35 -20.84
CA ASP A 385 0.70 14.32 -20.92
C ASP A 385 0.15 15.74 -20.84
N SER A 386 0.74 16.60 -19.99
CA SER A 386 0.44 18.04 -19.96
C SER A 386 0.90 18.78 -21.22
N GLY A 387 1.72 18.12 -22.05
CA GLY A 387 2.34 18.62 -23.27
C GLY A 387 3.84 18.87 -23.13
N ASP A 388 4.40 18.66 -21.94
CA ASP A 388 5.83 18.86 -21.68
C ASP A 388 6.63 17.55 -21.62
N GLY A 389 5.97 16.40 -21.83
CA GLY A 389 6.62 15.10 -21.84
C GLY A 389 7.14 14.64 -20.48
N LEU A 390 6.70 15.25 -19.37
CA LEU A 390 7.15 14.94 -18.01
C LEU A 390 6.00 14.92 -17.00
N HIS A 391 5.15 15.95 -17.01
CA HIS A 391 4.11 16.13 -16.01
C HIS A 391 2.76 15.60 -16.49
N PRO A 392 1.99 14.95 -15.59
CA PRO A 392 0.64 14.54 -15.91
C PRO A 392 -0.28 15.71 -16.28
N SER A 393 -1.15 15.49 -17.27
CA SER A 393 -2.34 16.31 -17.50
C SER A 393 -3.31 16.18 -16.32
N MET A 394 -4.39 16.97 -16.29
CA MET A 394 -5.44 16.78 -15.27
C MET A 394 -6.08 15.38 -15.35
N ALA A 395 -6.21 14.83 -16.56
CA ALA A 395 -6.66 13.44 -16.74
C ALA A 395 -5.63 12.44 -16.20
N GLY A 396 -4.32 12.71 -16.40
CA GLY A 396 -3.24 11.91 -15.83
C GLY A 396 -3.23 11.92 -14.30
N TYR A 397 -3.34 13.09 -13.67
CA TYR A 397 -3.45 13.20 -12.21
C TYR A 397 -4.70 12.51 -11.66
N LYS A 398 -5.85 12.65 -12.33
CA LYS A 398 -7.06 11.92 -11.95
C LYS A 398 -6.84 10.41 -12.04
N ALA A 399 -6.24 9.91 -13.12
CA ALA A 399 -5.94 8.50 -13.30
C ALA A 399 -5.03 7.98 -12.20
N MET A 400 -3.96 8.72 -11.84
CA MET A 400 -3.08 8.36 -10.72
C MET A 400 -3.86 8.24 -9.40
N GLY A 401 -4.68 9.24 -9.07
CA GLY A 401 -5.48 9.22 -7.84
C GLY A 401 -6.53 8.12 -7.80
N ASP A 402 -7.11 7.74 -8.96
CA ASP A 402 -8.06 6.63 -9.11
C ASP A 402 -7.41 5.25 -9.05
N ALA A 403 -6.13 5.14 -9.42
CA ALA A 403 -5.41 3.87 -9.44
C ALA A 403 -5.03 3.36 -8.04
N ILE A 404 -4.96 4.23 -7.03
CA ILE A 404 -4.50 3.85 -5.68
C ILE A 404 -5.52 2.93 -4.99
N PRO A 405 -5.19 1.70 -4.59
CA PRO A 405 -6.14 0.83 -3.91
C PRO A 405 -6.36 1.27 -2.45
N LEU A 406 -7.60 1.63 -2.09
CA LEU A 406 -7.92 2.10 -0.72
C LEU A 406 -7.69 1.03 0.35
N ALA A 407 -7.84 -0.25 -0.02
CA ALA A 407 -7.65 -1.39 0.86
C ALA A 407 -6.21 -1.53 1.39
N LEU A 408 -5.22 -0.86 0.80
CA LEU A 408 -3.87 -0.75 1.37
C LEU A 408 -3.84 -0.01 2.72
N PHE A 409 -4.85 0.84 2.97
CA PHE A 409 -4.89 1.75 4.10
C PHE A 409 -6.01 1.42 5.10
N ALA A 410 -6.78 0.36 4.86
CA ALA A 410 -7.82 -0.06 5.78
C ALA A 410 -7.25 -0.89 6.95
N ASP A 411 -7.85 -0.81 8.12
CA ASP A 411 -7.47 -1.65 9.25
C ASP A 411 -7.86 -3.11 9.02
N ALA A 412 -6.90 -4.02 9.17
CA ALA A 412 -7.12 -5.46 8.99
C ALA A 412 -8.18 -6.03 9.94
N ALA A 413 -8.36 -5.42 11.12
CA ALA A 413 -9.39 -5.78 12.10
C ALA A 413 -10.81 -5.31 11.71
N GLU A 414 -10.92 -4.30 10.84
CA GLU A 414 -12.19 -3.82 10.31
C GLU A 414 -12.53 -4.46 8.95
N ALA A 415 -11.61 -5.22 8.37
CA ALA A 415 -11.84 -5.96 7.14
C ALA A 415 -13.01 -6.96 7.34
N PRO A 416 -13.91 -7.12 6.36
CA PRO A 416 -15.03 -8.04 6.49
C PRO A 416 -14.51 -9.48 6.64
N ALA A 417 -15.08 -10.21 7.58
CA ALA A 417 -14.78 -11.63 7.79
C ALA A 417 -15.00 -12.37 6.47
N THR A 418 -13.92 -12.92 5.91
CA THR A 418 -13.95 -13.57 4.60
C THR A 418 -13.64 -15.04 4.76
N LYS A 419 -14.48 -15.91 4.20
CA LYS A 419 -14.22 -17.35 4.19
C LYS A 419 -13.12 -17.67 3.18
N LEU A 420 -12.19 -18.55 3.52
CA LEU A 420 -11.06 -18.96 2.66
C LEU A 420 -10.93 -20.49 2.66
N SER A 421 -10.94 -21.11 1.49
CA SER A 421 -10.53 -22.51 1.33
C SER A 421 -9.08 -22.58 0.88
N LEU A 422 -8.29 -23.47 1.48
CA LEU A 422 -6.90 -23.72 1.12
C LEU A 422 -6.79 -24.91 0.17
N THR A 423 -6.15 -24.73 -0.99
CA THR A 423 -5.88 -25.78 -1.97
C THR A 423 -4.40 -25.79 -2.33
N PHE A 424 -3.81 -26.98 -2.44
CA PHE A 424 -2.38 -27.18 -2.71
C PHE A 424 -2.22 -28.06 -3.95
N ASP A 425 -1.71 -27.48 -5.03
CA ASP A 425 -1.43 -28.13 -6.29
C ASP A 425 -0.07 -28.81 -6.27
N ASP A 426 0.14 -29.67 -7.27
CA ASP A 426 1.38 -30.39 -7.51
C ASP A 426 1.83 -31.39 -6.42
N VAL A 427 0.91 -31.96 -5.63
CA VAL A 427 1.30 -33.08 -4.75
C VAL A 427 1.81 -34.24 -5.63
N PRO A 428 3.02 -34.81 -5.43
CA PRO A 428 3.90 -34.63 -4.27
C PRO A 428 5.07 -33.65 -4.41
N ASP A 429 5.27 -32.98 -5.55
CA ASP A 429 6.46 -32.18 -5.83
C ASP A 429 6.21 -30.95 -6.72
N HIS A 430 6.73 -29.81 -6.26
CA HIS A 430 6.76 -28.57 -7.02
C HIS A 430 8.10 -27.82 -6.83
N GLY A 431 8.77 -27.53 -7.96
CA GLY A 431 9.97 -26.71 -8.00
C GLY A 431 11.26 -27.41 -7.53
N PRO A 432 12.41 -26.71 -7.55
CA PRO A 432 13.68 -27.27 -7.10
C PRO A 432 13.72 -27.44 -5.57
N LEU A 433 14.12 -28.62 -5.11
CA LEU A 433 14.34 -28.89 -3.69
C LEU A 433 15.74 -28.43 -3.24
N PRO A 434 15.89 -27.76 -2.09
CA PRO A 434 17.20 -27.49 -1.51
C PRO A 434 17.96 -28.77 -1.16
N ALA A 435 19.29 -28.68 -1.09
CA ALA A 435 20.14 -29.83 -0.79
C ALA A 435 19.74 -30.51 0.53
N GLY A 436 19.48 -31.83 0.48
CA GLY A 436 19.10 -32.62 1.64
C GLY A 436 17.61 -32.56 2.02
N VAL A 437 16.79 -31.79 1.31
CA VAL A 437 15.34 -31.75 1.48
C VAL A 437 14.67 -32.71 0.52
N THR A 438 13.71 -33.51 1.00
CA THR A 438 12.94 -34.47 0.19
C THR A 438 11.51 -33.99 -0.07
N MET A 439 10.80 -34.61 -1.03
CA MET A 439 9.37 -34.32 -1.27
C MET A 439 8.55 -34.62 -0.01
N SER A 440 8.90 -35.71 0.69
CA SER A 440 8.23 -36.10 1.94
C SER A 440 8.44 -35.08 3.05
N ASP A 441 9.62 -34.47 3.16
CA ASP A 441 9.88 -33.44 4.17
C ASP A 441 9.05 -32.19 3.89
N THR A 442 9.00 -31.76 2.63
CA THR A 442 8.20 -30.60 2.19
C THR A 442 6.70 -30.83 2.45
N VAL A 443 6.11 -31.88 1.88
CA VAL A 443 4.68 -32.18 2.02
C VAL A 443 4.31 -32.49 3.48
N GLY A 444 5.19 -33.19 4.21
CA GLY A 444 5.02 -33.48 5.63
C GLY A 444 5.01 -32.21 6.48
N SER A 445 5.91 -31.27 6.22
CA SER A 445 5.98 -29.97 6.92
C SER A 445 4.74 -29.11 6.66
N ILE A 446 4.27 -29.05 5.40
CA ILE A 446 3.02 -28.35 5.05
C ILE A 446 1.85 -28.96 5.82
N ALA A 447 1.67 -30.28 5.74
CA ALA A 447 0.58 -30.97 6.41
C ALA A 447 0.63 -30.79 7.94
N ALA A 448 1.81 -30.85 8.56
CA ALA A 448 2.01 -30.60 9.98
C ALA A 448 1.64 -29.15 10.37
N SER A 449 2.05 -28.17 9.56
CA SER A 449 1.75 -26.76 9.78
C SER A 449 0.25 -26.48 9.71
N LEU A 450 -0.46 -27.06 8.72
CA LEU A 450 -1.92 -26.98 8.62
C LEU A 450 -2.60 -27.57 9.88
N LYS A 451 -2.12 -28.72 10.37
CA LYS A 451 -2.68 -29.37 11.57
C LYS A 451 -2.43 -28.56 12.83
N ALA A 452 -1.22 -28.05 13.01
CA ALA A 452 -0.88 -27.17 14.13
C ALA A 452 -1.72 -25.90 14.13
N ALA A 453 -2.10 -25.41 12.95
CA ALA A 453 -2.97 -24.28 12.76
C ALA A 453 -4.48 -24.59 12.91
N GLY A 454 -4.86 -25.85 13.13
CA GLY A 454 -6.27 -26.25 13.24
C GLY A 454 -7.06 -26.06 11.94
N VAL A 455 -6.41 -26.16 10.78
CA VAL A 455 -7.09 -26.08 9.48
C VAL A 455 -8.07 -27.26 9.35
N PRO A 456 -9.37 -27.01 9.14
CA PRO A 456 -10.38 -28.08 9.11
C PRO A 456 -10.22 -28.99 7.88
N GLU A 457 -9.86 -28.40 6.74
CA GLU A 457 -9.64 -29.10 5.47
C GLU A 457 -8.69 -28.30 4.58
N ALA A 458 -7.83 -29.00 3.85
CA ALA A 458 -7.05 -28.47 2.75
C ALA A 458 -6.94 -29.57 1.68
N TYR A 459 -7.33 -29.28 0.44
CA TYR A 459 -7.20 -30.26 -0.64
C TYR A 459 -5.77 -30.28 -1.19
N GLY A 460 -5.20 -31.47 -1.34
CA GLY A 460 -3.98 -31.68 -2.11
C GLY A 460 -4.32 -32.21 -3.51
N PHE A 461 -4.00 -31.48 -4.56
CA PHE A 461 -4.24 -31.86 -5.95
C PHE A 461 -3.03 -32.69 -6.44
N LEU A 462 -3.27 -33.98 -6.67
CA LEU A 462 -2.25 -34.99 -6.89
C LEU A 462 -1.89 -35.13 -8.37
N ASN A 463 -0.61 -35.26 -8.68
CA ASN A 463 -0.06 -35.74 -9.94
C ASN A 463 0.75 -37.02 -9.70
N ALA A 464 0.09 -38.19 -9.75
CA ALA A 464 0.75 -39.45 -9.41
C ALA A 464 1.91 -39.83 -10.35
N GLY A 465 2.01 -39.20 -11.53
CA GLY A 465 3.08 -39.41 -12.50
C GLY A 465 4.30 -38.50 -12.37
N ARG A 466 4.27 -37.44 -11.55
CA ARG A 466 5.40 -36.48 -11.40
C ARG A 466 6.38 -36.77 -10.27
N GLY A 467 6.02 -37.63 -9.30
CA GLY A 467 6.87 -38.02 -8.17
C GLY A 467 7.12 -39.53 -8.11
N VAL A 468 7.49 -40.13 -9.24
CA VAL A 468 7.68 -41.59 -9.35
C VAL A 468 8.82 -42.05 -8.44
N GLY A 469 8.50 -42.87 -7.44
CA GLY A 469 9.48 -43.41 -6.50
C GLY A 469 8.96 -43.54 -5.07
N ALA A 470 9.79 -44.06 -4.17
CA ALA A 470 9.40 -44.31 -2.78
C ALA A 470 9.09 -43.00 -2.01
N ASP A 471 9.81 -41.93 -2.32
CA ASP A 471 9.68 -40.64 -1.64
C ASP A 471 8.41 -39.89 -2.04
N GLY A 472 8.12 -39.72 -3.34
CA GLY A 472 6.85 -39.10 -3.78
C GLY A 472 5.61 -39.88 -3.31
N ALA A 473 5.68 -41.21 -3.30
CA ALA A 473 4.63 -42.04 -2.72
C ALA A 473 4.49 -41.84 -1.19
N ARG A 474 5.59 -41.58 -0.49
CA ARG A 474 5.61 -41.26 0.95
C ARG A 474 5.03 -39.87 1.21
N ALA A 475 5.36 -38.86 0.42
CA ALA A 475 4.78 -37.53 0.50
C ALA A 475 3.24 -37.56 0.39
N ALA A 476 2.69 -38.24 -0.62
CA ALA A 476 1.23 -38.40 -0.76
C ALA A 476 0.60 -39.22 0.38
N ARG A 477 1.34 -40.13 1.04
CA ARG A 477 0.88 -40.81 2.27
C ARG A 477 0.85 -39.86 3.46
N LEU A 478 1.87 -39.00 3.64
CA LEU A 478 1.94 -38.06 4.75
C LEU A 478 0.78 -37.06 4.71
N TRP A 479 0.41 -36.55 3.53
CA TRP A 479 -0.78 -35.69 3.38
C TRP A 479 -2.06 -36.37 3.88
N ARG A 480 -2.27 -37.63 3.49
CA ARG A 480 -3.43 -38.42 3.92
C ARG A 480 -3.40 -38.77 5.40
N GLN A 481 -2.22 -39.09 5.96
CA GLN A 481 -2.05 -39.39 7.38
C GLN A 481 -2.33 -38.18 8.27
N ALA A 482 -2.06 -36.96 7.77
CA ALA A 482 -2.51 -35.73 8.43
C ALA A 482 -4.04 -35.58 8.40
N GLY A 483 -4.75 -36.38 7.62
CA GLY A 483 -6.20 -36.35 7.50
C GLY A 483 -6.67 -35.23 6.59
N TYR A 484 -5.96 -34.96 5.49
CA TYR A 484 -6.38 -34.06 4.43
C TYR A 484 -6.72 -34.83 3.13
N PRO A 485 -7.78 -34.44 2.39
CA PRO A 485 -8.18 -35.13 1.17
C PRO A 485 -7.19 -34.86 0.01
N LEU A 486 -7.13 -35.82 -0.92
CA LEU A 486 -6.47 -35.65 -2.21
C LEU A 486 -7.51 -35.53 -3.33
N ALA A 487 -7.23 -34.71 -4.32
CA ALA A 487 -8.04 -34.44 -5.51
C ALA A 487 -7.21 -34.61 -6.79
N ASN A 488 -7.86 -34.60 -7.96
CA ASN A 488 -7.22 -34.92 -9.23
C ASN A 488 -6.64 -33.67 -9.90
N HIS A 489 -5.36 -33.72 -10.27
CA HIS A 489 -4.66 -32.67 -11.01
C HIS A 489 -4.10 -33.16 -12.36
N GLY A 490 -4.61 -34.27 -12.88
CA GLY A 490 -4.04 -34.98 -14.03
C GLY A 490 -2.79 -35.79 -13.65
N PHE A 491 -2.51 -36.87 -14.37
CA PHE A 491 -1.43 -37.79 -14.02
C PHE A 491 -0.04 -37.17 -14.18
N ARG A 492 0.22 -36.45 -15.28
CA ARG A 492 1.54 -35.87 -15.62
C ARG A 492 1.62 -34.35 -15.59
N HIS A 493 0.58 -33.67 -15.10
CA HIS A 493 0.49 -32.20 -15.09
C HIS A 493 0.63 -31.59 -16.51
N ARG A 494 -0.14 -32.13 -17.48
CA ARG A 494 -0.14 -31.64 -18.86
C ARG A 494 -1.16 -30.52 -19.04
N ASP A 495 -0.79 -29.53 -19.84
CA ASP A 495 -1.67 -28.43 -20.23
C ASP A 495 -2.79 -28.93 -21.16
N LEU A 496 -4.05 -28.61 -20.83
CA LEU A 496 -5.20 -28.96 -21.67
C LEU A 496 -5.10 -28.34 -23.08
N ALA A 497 -4.44 -27.20 -23.21
CA ALA A 497 -4.18 -26.55 -24.49
C ALA A 497 -3.36 -27.42 -25.46
N GLU A 498 -2.65 -28.44 -24.96
CA GLU A 498 -1.81 -29.35 -25.73
C GLU A 498 -2.41 -30.76 -25.89
N MET A 499 -3.68 -30.93 -25.52
CA MET A 499 -4.34 -32.23 -25.50
C MET A 499 -5.73 -32.17 -26.14
N ASP A 500 -6.11 -33.27 -26.79
CA ASP A 500 -7.51 -33.50 -27.13
C ASP A 500 -8.28 -34.10 -25.94
N ALA A 501 -9.60 -34.19 -26.06
CA ALA A 501 -10.47 -34.68 -24.99
C ALA A 501 -10.17 -36.15 -24.61
N ALA A 502 -9.75 -36.98 -25.57
CA ALA A 502 -9.41 -38.39 -25.31
C ALA A 502 -8.12 -38.51 -24.50
N THR A 503 -7.10 -37.74 -24.85
CA THR A 503 -5.83 -37.67 -24.11
C THR A 503 -6.06 -37.10 -22.70
N PHE A 504 -6.91 -36.06 -22.58
CA PHE A 504 -7.31 -35.51 -21.29
C PHE A 504 -8.01 -36.55 -20.41
N GLU A 505 -8.94 -37.34 -20.97
CA GLU A 505 -9.61 -38.43 -20.24
C GLU A 505 -8.61 -39.51 -19.79
N GLN A 506 -7.61 -39.84 -20.60
CA GLN A 506 -6.55 -40.77 -20.19
C GLN A 506 -5.71 -40.22 -19.02
N GLU A 507 -5.33 -38.94 -19.06
CA GLU A 507 -4.59 -38.29 -17.96
C GLU A 507 -5.42 -38.23 -16.67
N LEU A 508 -6.73 -37.99 -16.78
CA LEU A 508 -7.66 -38.00 -15.65
C LEU A 508 -7.73 -39.40 -15.01
N LEU A 509 -7.99 -40.43 -15.83
CA LEU A 509 -8.19 -41.81 -15.38
C LEU A 509 -6.91 -42.47 -14.87
N ALA A 510 -5.76 -42.15 -15.44
CA ALA A 510 -4.46 -42.66 -14.98
C ALA A 510 -4.12 -42.23 -13.54
N ASN A 511 -4.69 -41.11 -13.08
CA ASN A 511 -4.47 -40.60 -11.73
C ASN A 511 -5.41 -41.23 -10.67
N GLU A 512 -6.58 -41.74 -11.09
CA GLU A 512 -7.61 -42.25 -10.18
C GLU A 512 -7.19 -43.41 -9.26
N PRO A 513 -6.36 -44.39 -9.67
CA PRO A 513 -5.96 -45.47 -8.77
C PRO A 513 -5.28 -44.96 -7.50
N ALA A 514 -4.41 -43.95 -7.62
CA ALA A 514 -3.73 -43.34 -6.48
C ALA A 514 -4.71 -42.57 -5.57
N LEU A 515 -5.71 -41.91 -6.18
CA LEU A 515 -6.77 -41.20 -5.45
C LEU A 515 -7.72 -42.16 -4.74
N LYS A 516 -8.17 -43.24 -5.37
CA LYS A 516 -9.06 -44.25 -4.76
C LYS A 516 -8.41 -44.93 -3.56
N ALA A 517 -7.09 -45.09 -3.57
CA ALA A 517 -6.35 -45.58 -2.41
C ALA A 517 -6.41 -44.65 -1.18
N SER A 518 -6.96 -43.44 -1.30
CA SER A 518 -7.15 -42.50 -0.18
C SER A 518 -8.42 -42.73 0.65
N GLY A 519 -9.30 -43.67 0.26
CA GLY A 519 -10.47 -44.07 1.03
C GLY A 519 -11.78 -43.41 0.58
N THR A 520 -12.67 -43.10 1.54
CA THR A 520 -14.07 -42.68 1.29
C THR A 520 -14.27 -41.17 1.14
N ARG A 521 -13.21 -40.37 1.28
CA ARG A 521 -13.31 -38.92 1.12
C ARG A 521 -13.53 -38.54 -0.33
N ASP A 522 -14.17 -37.40 -0.52
CA ASP A 522 -14.53 -36.91 -1.84
C ASP A 522 -13.29 -36.42 -2.61
N TRP A 523 -12.77 -37.27 -3.49
CA TRP A 523 -11.64 -36.98 -4.38
C TRP A 523 -12.07 -36.43 -5.75
N ARG A 524 -13.38 -36.25 -6.00
CA ARG A 524 -13.94 -35.81 -7.29
C ARG A 524 -13.93 -34.29 -7.45
N TRP A 525 -12.84 -33.68 -7.02
CA TRP A 525 -12.47 -32.32 -7.39
C TRP A 525 -11.36 -32.41 -8.43
N PHE A 526 -11.44 -31.54 -9.43
CA PHE A 526 -10.45 -31.42 -10.48
C PHE A 526 -9.92 -29.99 -10.53
N ARG A 527 -8.62 -29.86 -10.76
CA ARG A 527 -7.95 -28.58 -11.02
C ARG A 527 -7.17 -28.74 -12.32
N TYR A 528 -7.39 -27.86 -13.29
CA TYR A 528 -6.63 -27.87 -14.53
C TYR A 528 -5.18 -27.46 -14.24
N PRO A 529 -4.18 -28.25 -14.67
CA PRO A 529 -2.79 -27.79 -14.72
C PRO A 529 -2.68 -26.43 -15.41
N PHE A 530 -1.87 -25.53 -14.85
CA PHE A 530 -1.69 -24.15 -15.33
C PHE A 530 -2.97 -23.29 -15.33
N LEU A 531 -4.05 -23.76 -14.69
CA LEU A 531 -5.41 -23.19 -14.80
C LEU A 531 -5.90 -23.09 -16.25
N SER A 532 -5.31 -23.87 -17.15
CA SER A 532 -5.58 -23.82 -18.58
C SER A 532 -6.83 -24.62 -18.91
N GLU A 533 -7.89 -23.90 -19.29
CA GLU A 533 -9.17 -24.46 -19.70
C GLU A 533 -9.24 -24.78 -21.21
N GLY A 534 -8.10 -24.73 -21.91
CA GLY A 534 -7.95 -25.08 -23.32
C GLY A 534 -7.94 -23.88 -24.27
N ARG A 535 -7.61 -24.13 -25.55
CA ARG A 535 -7.39 -23.08 -26.57
C ARG A 535 -8.66 -22.51 -27.21
N SER A 536 -9.82 -23.13 -26.97
CA SER A 536 -11.08 -22.73 -27.59
C SER A 536 -12.28 -23.13 -26.72
N PRO A 537 -13.44 -22.46 -26.88
CA PRO A 537 -14.68 -22.86 -26.20
C PRO A 537 -15.04 -24.34 -26.45
N ALA A 538 -14.82 -24.86 -27.65
CA ALA A 538 -15.08 -26.27 -27.97
C ALA A 538 -14.15 -27.24 -27.22
N ALA A 539 -12.89 -26.88 -27.03
CA ALA A 539 -11.94 -27.69 -26.24
C ALA A 539 -12.34 -27.71 -24.76
N LEU A 540 -12.76 -26.55 -24.23
CA LEU A 540 -13.29 -26.43 -22.88
C LEU A 540 -14.54 -27.29 -22.67
N ASP A 541 -15.53 -27.18 -23.57
CA ASP A 541 -16.77 -27.95 -23.48
C ASP A 541 -16.51 -29.46 -23.53
N ALA A 542 -15.58 -29.90 -24.38
CA ALA A 542 -15.20 -31.31 -24.47
C ALA A 542 -14.54 -31.80 -23.17
N ALA A 543 -13.65 -31.01 -22.56
CA ALA A 543 -13.04 -31.34 -21.28
C ALA A 543 -14.06 -31.37 -20.14
N ARG A 544 -14.98 -30.39 -20.08
CA ARG A 544 -16.09 -30.36 -19.11
C ARG A 544 -17.02 -31.55 -19.25
N ALA A 545 -17.29 -32.00 -20.48
CA ALA A 545 -18.06 -33.21 -20.74
C ALA A 545 -17.37 -34.49 -20.23
N VAL A 546 -16.04 -34.58 -20.36
CA VAL A 546 -15.24 -35.67 -19.76
C VAL A 546 -15.36 -35.64 -18.23
N LEU A 547 -15.08 -34.50 -17.61
CA LEU A 547 -15.16 -34.35 -16.15
C LEU A 547 -16.56 -34.70 -15.61
N ARG A 548 -17.61 -34.18 -16.26
CA ARG A 548 -19.01 -34.46 -15.91
C ARG A 548 -19.33 -35.95 -15.98
N ARG A 549 -18.88 -36.64 -17.04
CA ARG A 549 -19.11 -38.08 -17.23
C ARG A 549 -18.49 -38.91 -16.10
N HIS A 550 -17.37 -38.46 -15.54
CA HIS A 550 -16.68 -39.13 -14.43
C HIS A 550 -17.09 -38.58 -13.04
N GLY A 551 -18.03 -37.64 -12.99
CA GLY A 551 -18.61 -37.09 -11.76
C GLY A 551 -17.74 -36.05 -11.06
N TYR A 552 -16.78 -35.45 -11.76
CA TYR A 552 -15.94 -34.41 -11.19
C TYR A 552 -16.65 -33.06 -11.14
N ARG A 553 -16.24 -32.25 -10.15
CA ARG A 553 -16.43 -30.80 -10.11
C ARG A 553 -15.08 -30.12 -10.29
N ILE A 554 -15.10 -28.86 -10.69
CA ILE A 554 -13.88 -28.05 -10.77
C ILE A 554 -13.69 -27.32 -9.44
N ALA A 555 -12.49 -27.41 -8.89
CA ALA A 555 -12.05 -26.50 -7.84
C ALA A 555 -11.60 -25.20 -8.50
N ALA A 556 -12.40 -24.15 -8.41
CA ALA A 556 -12.07 -22.82 -8.89
C ALA A 556 -10.87 -22.23 -8.13
N VAL A 557 -10.25 -21.21 -8.72
CA VAL A 557 -9.23 -20.38 -8.08
C VAL A 557 -9.72 -18.95 -8.10
N THR A 558 -9.79 -18.34 -6.92
CA THR A 558 -10.24 -16.93 -6.80
C THR A 558 -9.27 -16.08 -6.00
N MET A 559 -8.16 -16.68 -5.56
CA MET A 559 -7.02 -16.02 -4.94
C MET A 559 -5.76 -16.82 -5.29
N ASP A 560 -4.75 -16.12 -5.80
CA ASP A 560 -3.43 -16.65 -6.17
C ASP A 560 -2.43 -15.49 -6.07
N PHE A 561 -1.22 -15.79 -5.62
CA PHE A 561 -0.11 -14.83 -5.57
C PHE A 561 1.17 -15.34 -6.22
N GLY A 562 1.11 -16.47 -6.93
CA GLY A 562 2.25 -17.06 -7.61
C GLY A 562 3.33 -17.55 -6.64
N ASP A 563 2.91 -18.17 -5.53
CA ASP A 563 3.77 -18.70 -4.47
C ASP A 563 4.94 -19.55 -5.01
N TYR A 564 4.68 -20.30 -6.08
CA TYR A 564 5.65 -21.10 -6.81
C TYR A 564 6.94 -20.35 -7.19
N GLY A 565 6.88 -19.04 -7.46
CA GLY A 565 8.01 -18.24 -7.91
C GLY A 565 9.19 -18.20 -6.93
N TRP A 566 8.94 -18.37 -5.63
CA TRP A 566 9.98 -18.26 -4.60
C TRP A 566 10.86 -19.50 -4.45
N ASN A 567 10.39 -20.68 -4.86
CA ASN A 567 11.09 -21.94 -4.63
C ASN A 567 12.48 -21.96 -5.29
N GLY A 568 12.60 -21.45 -6.53
CA GLY A 568 13.87 -21.35 -7.24
C GLY A 568 14.87 -20.41 -6.57
N ALA A 569 14.43 -19.21 -6.19
CA ALA A 569 15.27 -18.24 -5.51
C ALA A 569 15.73 -18.74 -4.13
N TYR A 570 14.82 -19.35 -3.37
CA TYR A 570 15.14 -19.92 -2.06
C TYR A 570 16.21 -21.01 -2.13
N ALA A 571 16.09 -21.95 -3.07
CA ALA A 571 17.08 -23.01 -3.25
C ALA A 571 18.48 -22.43 -3.57
N ARG A 572 18.56 -21.38 -4.39
CA ARG A 572 19.82 -20.68 -4.70
C ARG A 572 20.39 -19.94 -3.49
N CYS A 573 19.58 -19.13 -2.80
CA CYS A 573 20.04 -18.38 -1.63
C CYS A 573 20.52 -19.29 -0.52
N LEU A 574 19.84 -20.42 -0.30
CA LEU A 574 20.27 -21.41 0.70
C LEU A 574 21.62 -22.04 0.32
N ALA A 575 21.85 -22.34 -0.96
CA ALA A 575 23.12 -22.85 -1.44
C ALA A 575 24.29 -21.86 -1.25
N LEU A 576 24.00 -20.55 -1.31
CA LEU A 576 24.97 -19.49 -1.04
C LEU A 576 25.15 -19.15 0.45
N GLY A 577 24.26 -19.64 1.32
CA GLY A 577 24.27 -19.30 2.75
C GLY A 577 23.88 -17.84 3.03
N ASP A 578 23.13 -17.20 2.12
CA ASP A 578 22.76 -15.79 2.25
C ASP A 578 21.49 -15.59 3.10
N ALA A 579 21.67 -15.49 4.42
CA ALA A 579 20.58 -15.33 5.37
C ALA A 579 19.80 -14.01 5.18
N ALA A 580 20.46 -12.95 4.72
CA ALA A 580 19.82 -11.66 4.49
C ALA A 580 18.90 -11.73 3.27
N ALA A 581 19.36 -12.35 2.18
CA ALA A 581 18.53 -12.60 1.00
C ALA A 581 17.35 -13.52 1.31
N ILE A 582 17.55 -14.56 2.14
CA ILE A 582 16.44 -15.41 2.60
C ILE A 582 15.40 -14.58 3.38
N THR A 583 15.82 -13.70 4.28
CA THR A 583 14.89 -12.82 5.02
C THR A 583 14.09 -11.93 4.07
N ALA A 584 14.73 -11.34 3.07
CA ALA A 584 14.05 -10.55 2.04
C ALA A 584 13.05 -11.38 1.20
N LEU A 585 13.37 -12.64 0.89
CA LEU A 585 12.44 -13.57 0.25
C LEU A 585 11.20 -13.84 1.12
N GLU A 586 11.38 -14.00 2.44
CA GLU A 586 10.27 -14.24 3.36
C GLU A 586 9.33 -13.03 3.45
N ASP A 587 9.88 -11.82 3.49
CA ASP A 587 9.10 -10.59 3.58
C ASP A 587 8.34 -10.31 2.26
N SER A 588 8.99 -10.48 1.11
CA SER A 588 8.36 -10.35 -0.21
C SER A 588 7.23 -11.37 -0.44
N TYR A 589 7.37 -12.61 0.06
CA TYR A 589 6.34 -13.63 -0.02
C TYR A 589 5.07 -13.23 0.74
N LEU A 590 5.23 -12.71 1.97
CA LEU A 590 4.09 -12.23 2.77
C LEU A 590 3.46 -10.98 2.19
N ALA A 591 4.26 -10.07 1.62
CA ALA A 591 3.74 -8.91 0.89
C ALA A 591 2.90 -9.34 -0.33
N ALA A 592 3.36 -10.35 -1.09
CA ALA A 592 2.63 -10.91 -2.22
C ALA A 592 1.30 -11.54 -1.81
N ALA A 593 1.33 -12.37 -0.76
CA ALA A 593 0.13 -12.95 -0.18
C ALA A 593 -0.89 -11.88 0.29
N HIS A 594 -0.41 -10.82 0.96
CA HIS A 594 -1.26 -9.72 1.42
C HIS A 594 -1.89 -8.98 0.24
N ILE A 595 -1.11 -8.62 -0.77
CA ILE A 595 -1.58 -7.94 -1.98
C ILE A 595 -2.62 -8.78 -2.71
N ALA A 596 -2.37 -10.08 -2.89
CA ALA A 596 -3.35 -10.97 -3.49
C ALA A 596 -4.65 -11.08 -2.67
N ALA A 597 -4.57 -11.01 -1.35
CA ALA A 597 -5.75 -11.02 -0.50
C ALA A 597 -6.60 -9.76 -0.70
N ILE A 598 -5.95 -8.60 -0.79
CA ILE A 598 -6.58 -7.31 -1.10
C ILE A 598 -7.27 -7.39 -2.47
N ARG A 599 -6.52 -7.83 -3.49
CA ARG A 599 -7.03 -7.95 -4.86
C ARG A 599 -8.22 -8.89 -4.93
N ALA A 600 -8.08 -10.09 -4.36
CA ALA A 600 -9.12 -11.09 -4.38
C ALA A 600 -10.41 -10.58 -3.71
N ARG A 601 -10.33 -9.91 -2.56
CA ARG A 601 -11.50 -9.30 -1.91
C ARG A 601 -12.17 -8.25 -2.77
N ALA A 602 -11.39 -7.33 -3.34
CA ALA A 602 -11.92 -6.23 -4.12
C ALA A 602 -12.54 -6.69 -5.46
N SER A 603 -12.08 -7.80 -6.02
CA SER A 603 -12.67 -8.43 -7.22
C SER A 603 -13.79 -9.43 -6.91
N SER A 604 -14.13 -9.64 -5.62
CA SER A 604 -15.16 -10.60 -5.20
C SER A 604 -16.56 -10.01 -5.22
N ALA A 605 -17.57 -10.85 -5.47
CA ALA A 605 -18.92 -10.50 -5.05
C ALA A 605 -18.99 -10.37 -3.51
N PRO A 606 -19.88 -9.54 -2.96
CA PRO A 606 -20.05 -9.39 -1.51
C PRO A 606 -20.23 -10.74 -0.81
N ALA A 607 -19.49 -10.94 0.29
CA ALA A 607 -19.49 -12.17 1.10
C ALA A 607 -19.10 -13.47 0.35
N GLN A 608 -18.60 -13.39 -0.88
CA GLN A 608 -18.12 -14.56 -1.60
C GLN A 608 -16.89 -15.16 -0.88
N PRO A 609 -16.93 -16.44 -0.48
CA PRO A 609 -15.74 -17.16 -0.01
C PRO A 609 -14.65 -17.17 -1.08
N LEU A 610 -13.38 -17.22 -0.70
CA LEU A 610 -12.25 -17.33 -1.62
C LEU A 610 -11.69 -18.75 -1.62
N VAL A 611 -11.08 -19.14 -2.74
CA VAL A 611 -10.31 -20.38 -2.88
C VAL A 611 -8.88 -20.02 -3.25
N LEU A 612 -7.95 -20.24 -2.31
CA LEU A 612 -6.53 -19.97 -2.46
C LEU A 612 -5.83 -21.15 -3.15
N LEU A 613 -5.18 -20.85 -4.27
CA LEU A 613 -4.19 -21.73 -4.89
C LEU A 613 -2.84 -21.57 -4.18
N MET A 614 -2.23 -22.70 -3.84
CA MET A 614 -0.86 -22.86 -3.35
C MET A 614 -0.22 -24.04 -4.07
N HIS A 615 1.10 -24.19 -3.98
CA HIS A 615 1.85 -25.34 -4.44
C HIS A 615 2.60 -26.00 -3.27
N VAL A 616 3.03 -27.25 -3.43
CA VAL A 616 3.83 -27.97 -2.41
C VAL A 616 5.34 -27.77 -2.54
N GLY A 617 5.79 -26.51 -2.55
CA GLY A 617 7.21 -26.16 -2.62
C GLY A 617 7.91 -26.10 -1.26
N ALA A 618 9.24 -26.21 -1.28
CA ALA A 618 10.07 -26.16 -0.07
C ALA A 618 10.00 -24.80 0.64
N PHE A 619 9.87 -23.70 -0.10
CA PHE A 619 9.68 -22.38 0.50
C PHE A 619 8.26 -22.19 1.03
N ASP A 620 7.26 -22.76 0.36
CA ASP A 620 5.88 -22.77 0.83
C ASP A 620 5.75 -23.51 2.17
N ALA A 621 6.43 -24.65 2.30
CA ALA A 621 6.55 -25.38 3.56
C ALA A 621 7.15 -24.55 4.71
N ARG A 622 8.15 -23.72 4.40
CA ARG A 622 8.78 -22.81 5.37
C ARG A 622 7.85 -21.66 5.77
N MET A 623 7.15 -21.09 4.80
CA MET A 623 6.37 -19.85 4.98
C MET A 623 4.95 -20.08 5.49
N LEU A 624 4.40 -21.27 5.33
CA LEU A 624 3.00 -21.56 5.65
C LEU A 624 2.57 -21.13 7.07
N PRO A 625 3.33 -21.35 8.16
CA PRO A 625 2.93 -20.86 9.49
C PRO A 625 2.73 -19.34 9.54
N ARG A 626 3.64 -18.57 8.92
CA ARG A 626 3.56 -17.10 8.85
C ARG A 626 2.41 -16.66 7.94
N LEU A 627 2.20 -17.36 6.81
CA LEU A 627 1.10 -17.11 5.89
C LEU A 627 -0.28 -17.29 6.57
N LEU A 628 -0.45 -18.38 7.34
CA LEU A 628 -1.69 -18.63 8.08
C LEU A 628 -1.91 -17.58 9.19
N ALA A 629 -0.84 -17.12 9.84
CA ALA A 629 -0.93 -16.02 10.80
C ALA A 629 -1.35 -14.71 10.12
N LEU A 630 -0.77 -14.38 8.96
CA LEU A 630 -1.16 -13.22 8.15
C LEU A 630 -2.64 -13.29 7.77
N TYR A 631 -3.13 -14.40 7.23
CA TYR A 631 -4.54 -14.49 6.84
C TYR A 631 -5.51 -14.43 8.03
N ARG A 632 -5.13 -14.93 9.21
CA ARG A 632 -5.92 -14.69 10.43
C ARG A 632 -5.96 -13.22 10.81
N GLN A 633 -4.82 -12.53 10.74
CA GLN A 633 -4.75 -11.07 11.00
C GLN A 633 -5.60 -10.28 10.00
N LEU A 634 -5.64 -10.74 8.75
CA LEU A 634 -6.49 -10.17 7.71
C LEU A 634 -7.98 -10.57 7.85
N ASN A 635 -8.40 -11.20 8.94
CA ASN A 635 -9.78 -11.63 9.19
C ASN A 635 -10.32 -12.67 8.19
N PHE A 636 -9.48 -13.62 7.77
CA PHE A 636 -9.93 -14.81 7.06
C PHE A 636 -10.33 -15.94 8.02
N THR A 637 -11.45 -16.59 7.73
CA THR A 637 -11.86 -17.84 8.38
C THR A 637 -11.68 -18.99 7.42
N ILE A 638 -10.88 -19.98 7.80
CA ILE A 638 -10.59 -21.12 6.92
C ILE A 638 -11.78 -22.09 6.94
N VAL A 639 -12.29 -22.44 5.76
CA VAL A 639 -13.46 -23.32 5.58
C VAL A 639 -13.19 -24.44 4.56
N PRO A 640 -13.94 -25.56 4.61
CA PRO A 640 -13.87 -26.61 3.60
C PRO A 640 -14.16 -26.11 2.17
N LEU A 641 -13.60 -26.79 1.16
CA LEU A 641 -13.73 -26.38 -0.24
C LEU A 641 -15.19 -26.43 -0.71
N ALA A 642 -15.92 -27.46 -0.31
CA ALA A 642 -17.34 -27.60 -0.63
C ALA A 642 -18.20 -26.47 -0.03
N GLU A 643 -17.82 -25.97 1.15
CA GLU A 643 -18.49 -24.82 1.77
C GLU A 643 -18.16 -23.53 1.02
N ALA A 644 -16.90 -23.29 0.67
CA ALA A 644 -16.50 -22.12 -0.09
C ALA A 644 -17.22 -22.07 -1.46
N GLN A 645 -17.24 -23.19 -2.18
CA GLN A 645 -17.86 -23.27 -3.49
C GLN A 645 -19.38 -23.45 -3.47
N ALA A 646 -20.03 -23.51 -2.31
CA ALA A 646 -21.49 -23.50 -2.24
C ALA A 646 -22.08 -22.15 -2.70
N HIS A 647 -21.26 -21.09 -2.73
CA HIS A 647 -21.68 -19.77 -3.18
C HIS A 647 -22.06 -19.76 -4.69
N PRO A 648 -23.14 -19.07 -5.10
CA PRO A 648 -23.63 -19.07 -6.50
C PRO A 648 -22.58 -18.65 -7.55
N ALA A 649 -21.60 -17.82 -7.16
CA ALA A 649 -20.49 -17.45 -8.04
C ALA A 649 -19.66 -18.63 -8.56
N TYR A 650 -19.77 -19.82 -7.96
CA TYR A 650 -19.08 -21.04 -8.37
C TYR A 650 -19.99 -22.05 -9.09
N ALA A 651 -21.21 -21.63 -9.49
CA ALA A 651 -22.19 -22.53 -10.10
C ALA A 651 -21.61 -23.28 -11.32
N ALA A 652 -20.90 -22.58 -12.21
CA ALA A 652 -20.28 -23.19 -13.40
C ALA A 652 -19.10 -24.13 -13.07
N SER A 653 -18.51 -24.02 -11.88
CA SER A 653 -17.47 -24.95 -11.41
C SER A 653 -18.06 -26.21 -10.77
N ASN A 654 -19.25 -26.10 -10.17
CA ASN A 654 -19.95 -27.24 -9.55
C ASN A 654 -20.85 -28.00 -10.52
N ASP A 655 -21.55 -27.31 -11.42
CA ASP A 655 -22.37 -27.89 -12.47
C ASP A 655 -21.73 -27.65 -13.84
N LEU A 656 -21.05 -28.69 -14.32
CA LEU A 656 -20.33 -28.65 -15.59
C LEU A 656 -21.22 -28.65 -16.84
N SER A 657 -22.56 -28.71 -16.69
CA SER A 657 -23.47 -28.42 -17.81
C SER A 657 -23.75 -26.94 -18.03
N LEU A 658 -23.45 -26.09 -17.06
CA LEU A 658 -23.50 -24.65 -17.27
C LEU A 658 -22.34 -24.23 -18.19
N PRO A 659 -22.49 -23.15 -18.98
CA PRO A 659 -21.40 -22.61 -19.77
C PRO A 659 -20.20 -22.24 -18.90
N GLY A 660 -18.99 -22.52 -19.39
CA GLY A 660 -17.75 -22.02 -18.82
C GLY A 660 -17.41 -20.59 -19.29
N PRO A 661 -16.23 -20.05 -18.92
CA PRO A 661 -15.17 -20.69 -18.12
C PRO A 661 -15.56 -20.91 -16.66
N SER A 662 -14.78 -21.73 -15.94
CA SER A 662 -14.86 -21.73 -14.47
C SER A 662 -14.57 -20.34 -13.94
N THR A 663 -15.06 -20.04 -12.74
CA THR A 663 -14.90 -18.73 -12.11
C THR A 663 -13.42 -18.35 -11.97
N SER A 664 -12.93 -17.57 -12.93
CA SER A 664 -11.75 -16.72 -12.85
C SER A 664 -12.24 -15.27 -12.81
N ARG A 665 -11.45 -14.36 -12.23
CA ARG A 665 -11.89 -12.99 -12.00
C ARG A 665 -11.11 -12.01 -12.86
N ASP A 666 -11.84 -11.09 -13.48
CA ASP A 666 -11.27 -9.88 -14.01
C ASP A 666 -10.84 -9.00 -12.84
N GLU A 667 -9.55 -8.68 -12.78
CA GLU A 667 -8.99 -7.77 -11.80
C GLU A 667 -9.38 -6.32 -12.17
N PRO A 668 -9.92 -5.50 -11.25
CA PRO A 668 -10.11 -4.08 -11.50
C PRO A 668 -8.81 -3.43 -11.97
N ALA A 669 -8.88 -2.57 -12.99
CA ALA A 669 -7.69 -1.98 -13.61
C ALA A 669 -6.75 -1.27 -12.62
N SER A 670 -7.29 -0.68 -11.54
CA SER A 670 -6.51 -0.06 -10.47
C SER A 670 -5.68 -1.07 -9.66
N LEU A 671 -6.18 -2.28 -9.48
CA LEU A 671 -5.52 -3.35 -8.74
C LEU A 671 -4.48 -4.09 -9.58
N ALA A 672 -4.67 -4.16 -10.90
CA ALA A 672 -3.67 -4.67 -11.83
C ALA A 672 -2.35 -3.87 -11.81
N LEU A 673 -2.41 -2.62 -11.31
CA LEU A 673 -1.25 -1.73 -11.14
C LEU A 673 -0.59 -1.87 -9.77
N LEU A 674 -1.27 -2.48 -8.80
CA LEU A 674 -0.65 -2.89 -7.55
C LEU A 674 0.28 -4.06 -7.88
N ARG A 675 1.55 -4.06 -7.47
CA ARG A 675 2.44 -5.21 -7.69
C ARG A 675 3.07 -5.66 -6.38
N ALA A 676 3.16 -6.98 -6.23
CA ALA A 676 4.06 -7.59 -5.28
C ALA A 676 5.39 -7.88 -5.98
N PRO A 677 6.52 -7.73 -5.29
CA PRO A 677 7.81 -8.05 -5.85
C PRO A 677 7.97 -9.54 -6.12
N LEU A 678 8.43 -9.88 -7.34
CA LEU A 678 8.78 -11.25 -7.73
C LEU A 678 10.26 -11.55 -7.39
N PRO A 679 10.57 -12.77 -6.94
CA PRO A 679 11.86 -13.12 -6.33
C PRO A 679 12.96 -13.49 -7.35
N ASP A 680 12.67 -13.55 -8.65
CA ASP A 680 13.51 -14.23 -9.64
C ASP A 680 14.96 -13.74 -9.71
N ALA A 681 15.19 -12.45 -9.44
CA ALA A 681 16.52 -11.83 -9.48
C ALA A 681 17.33 -12.00 -8.18
N VAL A 682 16.74 -12.51 -7.11
CA VAL A 682 17.43 -12.67 -5.82
C VAL A 682 18.35 -13.89 -5.88
N CYS A 683 19.60 -13.73 -5.43
CA CYS A 683 20.64 -14.76 -5.51
C CYS A 683 20.82 -15.35 -6.92
N ALA A 684 20.67 -14.51 -7.96
CA ALA A 684 20.81 -14.87 -9.37
C ALA A 684 22.22 -14.64 -9.91
#